data_AF-A0AAU9VZI7-F1
#
_entry.id   AF-A0AAU9VZI7-F1
#
_cell.length_a   1.000
_cell.length_b   1.000
_cell.length_c   1.000
_cell.angle_alpha   90.00
_cell.angle_beta   90.00
_cell.angle_gamma   90.00
#
_symmetry.space_group_name_H-M   'P 1'
#
loop_
_entity.id
_entity.type
_entity.pdbx_description
1 polymer ?
#
loop_
_entity_poly.entity_id
_entity_poly.type
_entity_poly.pdbx_seq_one_letter_code
_entity_poly.pdbx_strand_id
1 'polypeptide(L)'
;MRLIHNWKHLASTLEVEVDVIKRLEQYGDFSPTFRLFDFLESWKPDLTIKELKETMLEIGRNDLLNLLTTEVVCIDSERVVDVITKPSEAPSPRAGILDELALALDGRSLVLSNWYTLAIKLGVQRITCWTFERRSTENPTGKLFQYLATSCPQLTLNSLKEALDSIDRRDLMNFLKNKNLGDEVLLKDVITPGSELLEKISQELNRDDNIGVKNYVHLARKLEVPAEILRQFADVQQCRKSPTKEVLEWVAARFPETTLSDIAQALEKIQRNDAIQIISRHFPNTIETMKIISILNMISLTVYICPFFSDSVLKELGCSFQGSLNVPDPTRAMISTSRRRERRVSPPKQVAEVQEQSGHFGSLPDRTNLVGRSNICGNIISALSSNKAVEICLQICFDRLSQENQKILVMFSTFPCTFTREQFQAVFESSVEGDLQTCLNCLKQSSLLRFNRRKCYFSLHPFIRDFFSLKPGHTEAKSVFIRHYSALAVTLYKTFLSKDCKSAIDQYILEKNNIREAMAWCGDDHPDLDQTLREHCIQAFNKSAVFLAKVMHKQEFRSLFDKFAHRCHMQLRSACLTNIGMKVVLSCTCTPHICQRALNQAKETLTQANKIQSTAKDFSDATRAQCLSKLGFCCVCEGRVSEGFEYIDIALKLRKDRAKAEFEKSKDQVMMAACLNDLAASQMVQRKHMLAIQTRLTHVLPVYEENLGDHPFTATTLNWIGNSYHALGDYDNAVKHISKSVEIRRQLLGNHQETAKSLYDLGVAFTAKQEYETALKLLEEAADLQEEVLDTYEELIFTHQAMAVALRGLGRTEEAEEEMKRSNECAKKLDSWEAPSDMLGTKELEFVWDHF
;
A
#
# COMPACT_ATOMS: atom_id res chain seq x y z
N MET A 1 -16.33 -27.64 -3.77
CA MET A 1 -15.52 -27.67 -2.53
C MET A 1 -16.48 -27.37 -1.39
N ARG A 2 -16.74 -28.32 -0.47
CA ARG A 2 -17.61 -28.05 0.69
C ARG A 2 -16.90 -26.96 1.53
N LEU A 3 -17.58 -25.85 1.83
CA LEU A 3 -17.05 -24.83 2.73
C LEU A 3 -16.86 -25.45 4.12
N ILE A 4 -15.63 -25.47 4.62
CA ILE A 4 -15.34 -25.82 6.02
C ILE A 4 -15.46 -24.53 6.82
N HIS A 5 -16.32 -24.51 7.83
CA HIS A 5 -16.48 -23.35 8.71
C HIS A 5 -15.22 -23.18 9.57
N ASN A 6 -14.70 -21.96 9.58
CA ASN A 6 -13.42 -21.56 10.19
C ASN A 6 -13.64 -20.70 11.45
N TRP A 7 -12.56 -20.19 12.06
CA TRP A 7 -12.62 -19.37 13.27
C TRP A 7 -13.60 -18.18 13.21
N LYS A 8 -13.84 -17.58 12.03
CA LYS A 8 -14.80 -16.48 11.90
C LYS A 8 -16.24 -16.94 12.11
N HIS A 9 -16.56 -18.15 11.68
CA HIS A 9 -17.88 -18.71 11.89
C HIS A 9 -18.06 -19.05 13.36
N LEU A 10 -17.03 -19.59 14.02
CA LEU A 10 -17.02 -19.78 15.47
C LEU A 10 -17.23 -18.46 16.21
N ALA A 11 -16.50 -17.40 15.83
CA ALA A 11 -16.63 -16.08 16.43
C ALA A 11 -18.03 -15.48 16.25
N SER A 12 -18.59 -15.56 15.04
CA SER A 12 -19.94 -15.06 14.76
C SER A 12 -21.02 -15.82 15.52
N THR A 13 -20.93 -17.15 15.64
CA THR A 13 -21.89 -17.96 16.40
C THR A 13 -21.75 -17.72 17.91
N LEU A 14 -20.55 -17.37 18.40
CA LEU A 14 -20.34 -16.90 19.77
C LEU A 14 -20.76 -15.43 20.00
N GLU A 15 -21.44 -14.81 19.02
CA GLU A 15 -21.96 -13.44 19.05
C GLU A 15 -20.87 -12.36 19.16
N VAL A 16 -19.66 -12.63 18.69
CA VAL A 16 -18.59 -11.62 18.61
C VAL A 16 -18.91 -10.62 17.50
N GLU A 17 -18.86 -9.31 17.82
CA GLU A 17 -19.19 -8.26 16.86
C GLU A 17 -18.32 -8.30 15.59
N VAL A 18 -18.93 -8.01 14.43
CA VAL A 18 -18.28 -8.09 13.11
C VAL A 18 -17.05 -7.20 13.02
N ASP A 19 -17.04 -6.04 13.68
CA ASP A 19 -15.88 -5.13 13.67
C ASP A 19 -14.73 -5.62 14.57
N VAL A 20 -15.03 -6.38 15.63
CA VAL A 20 -14.01 -7.11 16.41
C VAL A 20 -13.41 -8.21 15.54
N ILE A 21 -14.23 -9.00 14.84
CA ILE A 21 -13.76 -10.07 13.93
C ILE A 21 -12.83 -9.49 12.85
N LYS A 22 -13.13 -8.32 12.28
CA LYS A 22 -12.24 -7.62 11.32
C LYS A 22 -10.91 -7.21 11.96
N ARG A 23 -10.91 -6.69 13.20
CA ARG A 23 -9.67 -6.34 13.92
C ARG A 23 -8.82 -7.58 14.20
N LEU A 24 -9.44 -8.68 14.63
CA LEU A 24 -8.78 -9.97 14.86
C LEU A 24 -8.21 -10.60 13.57
N GLU A 25 -8.58 -10.10 12.38
CA GLU A 25 -7.99 -10.52 11.10
C GLU A 25 -6.77 -9.69 10.69
N GLN A 26 -6.67 -8.43 11.11
CA GLN A 26 -5.70 -7.46 10.56
C GLN A 26 -4.29 -7.56 11.15
N TYR A 27 -4.11 -7.99 12.40
CA TYR A 27 -2.77 -8.16 12.98
C TYR A 27 -2.07 -9.41 12.40
N GLY A 28 -0.91 -9.24 11.77
CA GLY A 28 -0.29 -10.25 10.90
C GLY A 28 0.57 -11.32 11.59
N ASP A 29 0.82 -11.20 12.90
CA ASP A 29 1.87 -11.98 13.57
C ASP A 29 1.36 -13.17 14.41
N PHE A 30 0.05 -13.30 14.63
CA PHE A 30 -0.56 -14.35 15.48
C PHE A 30 -1.76 -15.05 14.83
N SER A 31 -2.01 -16.30 15.24
CA SER A 31 -3.19 -17.06 14.80
C SER A 31 -4.49 -16.28 15.13
N PRO A 32 -5.41 -16.11 14.16
CA PRO A 32 -6.70 -15.49 14.44
C PRO A 32 -7.54 -16.27 15.46
N THR A 33 -7.44 -17.60 15.49
CA THR A 33 -8.09 -18.43 16.51
C THR A 33 -7.54 -18.13 17.90
N PHE A 34 -6.22 -18.03 18.08
CA PHE A 34 -5.65 -17.65 19.38
C PHE A 34 -6.15 -16.28 19.84
N ARG A 35 -6.12 -15.29 18.95
CA ARG A 35 -6.61 -13.94 19.29
C ARG A 35 -8.10 -13.92 19.62
N LEU A 36 -8.89 -14.78 18.97
CA LEU A 36 -10.29 -14.98 19.33
C LEU A 36 -10.41 -15.54 20.75
N PHE A 37 -9.66 -16.57 21.11
CA PHE A 37 -9.72 -17.15 22.47
C PHE A 37 -9.15 -16.20 23.55
N ASP A 38 -8.11 -15.42 23.26
CA ASP A 38 -7.62 -14.34 24.13
C ASP A 38 -8.68 -13.24 24.32
N PHE A 39 -9.36 -12.86 23.23
CA PHE A 39 -10.48 -11.91 23.30
C PHE A 39 -11.62 -12.47 24.15
N LEU A 40 -12.00 -13.75 23.94
CA LEU A 40 -13.06 -14.43 24.69
C LEU A 40 -12.71 -14.57 26.17
N GLU A 41 -11.44 -14.75 26.54
CA GLU A 41 -11.01 -14.73 27.93
C GLU A 41 -11.38 -13.41 28.62
N SER A 42 -11.20 -12.28 27.94
CA SER A 42 -11.54 -10.96 28.49
C SER A 42 -13.01 -10.59 28.37
N TRP A 43 -13.67 -11.02 27.29
CA TRP A 43 -15.00 -10.56 26.90
C TRP A 43 -16.12 -11.48 27.39
N LYS A 44 -15.87 -12.80 27.45
CA LYS A 44 -16.82 -13.82 27.91
C LYS A 44 -16.10 -14.87 28.79
N PRO A 45 -15.55 -14.49 29.95
CA PRO A 45 -14.74 -15.36 30.82
C PRO A 45 -15.52 -16.59 31.35
N ASP A 46 -16.84 -16.50 31.41
CA ASP A 46 -17.72 -17.58 31.89
C ASP A 46 -18.12 -18.58 30.80
N LEU A 47 -17.58 -18.45 29.58
CA LEU A 47 -17.85 -19.38 28.49
C LEU A 47 -17.49 -20.82 28.91
N THR A 48 -18.49 -21.70 28.91
CA THR A 48 -18.34 -23.09 29.32
C THR A 48 -17.93 -23.99 28.16
N ILE A 49 -17.29 -25.13 28.49
CA ILE A 49 -16.97 -26.17 27.50
C ILE A 49 -18.23 -26.68 26.81
N LYS A 50 -19.37 -26.75 27.52
CA LYS A 50 -20.68 -27.11 26.94
C LYS A 50 -21.09 -26.17 25.82
N GLU A 51 -21.09 -24.86 26.08
CA GLU A 51 -21.46 -23.84 25.08
C GLU A 51 -20.50 -23.86 23.89
N LEU A 52 -19.20 -24.07 24.12
CA LEU A 52 -18.22 -24.20 23.06
C LEU A 52 -18.48 -25.44 22.18
N LYS A 53 -18.80 -26.60 22.79
CA LYS A 53 -19.17 -27.83 22.07
C LYS A 53 -20.46 -27.65 21.26
N GLU A 54 -21.47 -27.01 21.82
CA GLU A 54 -22.74 -26.70 21.13
C GLU A 54 -22.50 -25.76 19.94
N THR A 55 -21.66 -24.74 20.11
CA THR A 55 -21.27 -23.82 19.03
C THR A 55 -20.50 -24.57 17.92
N MET A 56 -19.58 -25.46 18.28
CA MET A 56 -18.84 -26.29 17.32
C MET A 56 -19.76 -27.24 16.52
N LEU A 57 -20.78 -27.78 17.18
CA LEU A 57 -21.82 -28.58 16.53
C LEU A 57 -22.65 -27.73 15.56
N GLU A 58 -23.02 -26.51 15.94
CA GLU A 58 -23.80 -25.58 15.11
C GLU A 58 -23.05 -25.17 13.83
N ILE A 59 -21.75 -24.89 13.93
CA ILE A 59 -20.91 -24.63 12.73
C ILE A 59 -20.53 -25.91 11.98
N GLY A 60 -21.02 -27.09 12.40
CA GLY A 60 -20.80 -28.37 11.74
C GLY A 60 -19.36 -28.90 11.81
N ARG A 61 -18.60 -28.54 12.85
CA ARG A 61 -17.21 -28.96 13.10
C ARG A 61 -17.13 -30.15 14.07
N ASN A 62 -17.64 -31.29 13.60
CA ASN A 62 -17.65 -32.56 14.37
C ASN A 62 -16.25 -33.08 14.72
N ASP A 63 -15.24 -32.71 13.93
CA ASP A 63 -13.83 -33.02 14.18
C ASP A 63 -13.32 -32.34 15.46
N LEU A 64 -13.67 -31.07 15.67
CA LEU A 64 -13.31 -30.34 16.89
C LEU A 64 -14.10 -30.82 18.11
N LEU A 65 -15.36 -31.21 17.89
CA LEU A 65 -16.18 -31.82 18.94
C LEU A 65 -15.56 -33.14 19.43
N ASN A 66 -15.02 -33.96 18.52
CA ASN A 66 -14.33 -35.21 18.85
C ASN A 66 -13.03 -34.98 19.63
N LEU A 67 -12.25 -33.94 19.30
CA LEU A 67 -11.05 -33.54 20.06
C LEU A 67 -11.42 -33.25 21.54
N LEU A 68 -12.46 -32.46 21.77
CA LEU A 68 -12.89 -32.05 23.10
C LEU A 68 -13.63 -33.13 23.89
N THR A 69 -14.19 -34.14 23.21
CA THR A 69 -15.05 -35.17 23.84
C THR A 69 -14.35 -36.51 24.00
N THR A 70 -13.50 -36.89 23.04
CA THR A 70 -12.95 -38.26 22.92
C THR A 70 -11.45 -38.30 23.14
N GLU A 71 -10.69 -37.31 22.65
CA GLU A 71 -9.22 -37.31 22.71
C GLU A 71 -8.67 -36.74 24.03
N VAL A 72 -9.25 -35.63 24.52
CA VAL A 72 -8.76 -34.95 25.74
C VAL A 72 -9.78 -34.92 26.89
N VAL A 73 -11.02 -35.37 26.63
CA VAL A 73 -12.16 -35.45 27.58
C VAL A 73 -12.29 -34.21 28.48
N CYS A 74 -12.87 -33.15 27.93
CA CYS A 74 -13.21 -31.94 28.69
C CYS A 74 -14.61 -32.04 29.31
N ILE A 75 -14.76 -31.65 30.57
CA ILE A 75 -16.02 -31.71 31.31
C ILE A 75 -16.87 -30.48 30.95
N ASP A 76 -18.14 -30.70 30.64
CA ASP A 76 -19.05 -29.66 30.14
C ASP A 76 -19.21 -28.44 31.06
N SER A 77 -19.09 -28.64 32.37
CA SER A 77 -19.19 -27.57 33.39
C SER A 77 -17.90 -26.77 33.59
N GLU A 78 -16.77 -27.16 32.98
CA GLU A 78 -15.52 -26.41 33.07
C GLU A 78 -15.58 -25.14 32.20
N ARG A 79 -14.84 -24.10 32.61
CA ARG A 79 -14.69 -22.88 31.81
C ARG A 79 -13.62 -23.09 30.75
N VAL A 80 -13.86 -22.53 29.56
CA VAL A 80 -12.91 -22.54 28.44
C VAL A 80 -11.56 -21.93 28.84
N VAL A 81 -11.58 -20.85 29.63
CA VAL A 81 -10.35 -20.18 30.08
C VAL A 81 -9.47 -21.11 30.91
N ASP A 82 -10.04 -21.89 31.83
CA ASP A 82 -9.28 -22.73 32.75
C ASP A 82 -8.72 -24.00 32.10
N VAL A 83 -9.32 -24.44 30.98
CA VAL A 83 -8.97 -25.72 30.34
C VAL A 83 -8.22 -25.54 29.02
N ILE A 84 -8.55 -24.49 28.26
CA ILE A 84 -8.05 -24.28 26.90
C ILE A 84 -7.02 -23.16 26.85
N THR A 85 -7.28 -21.99 27.46
CA THR A 85 -6.32 -20.86 27.40
C THR A 85 -5.27 -20.90 28.51
N LYS A 86 -5.63 -21.36 29.71
CA LYS A 86 -4.74 -21.43 30.89
C LYS A 86 -4.88 -22.75 31.68
N PRO A 87 -4.51 -23.91 31.10
CA PRO A 87 -4.54 -25.18 31.81
C PRO A 87 -3.61 -25.15 33.04
N SER A 88 -4.15 -25.42 34.23
CA SER A 88 -3.48 -25.15 35.51
C SER A 88 -2.28 -26.06 35.85
N GLU A 89 -1.99 -27.10 35.06
CA GLU A 89 -0.91 -28.06 35.36
C GLU A 89 -0.16 -28.48 34.09
N ALA A 90 1.17 -28.35 34.10
CA ALA A 90 2.06 -28.97 33.12
C ALA A 90 2.89 -30.08 33.81
N PRO A 91 3.09 -31.25 33.19
CA PRO A 91 2.65 -31.66 31.85
C PRO A 91 1.30 -32.40 31.87
N SER A 92 0.23 -31.74 31.40
CA SER A 92 -1.11 -32.31 31.22
C SER A 92 -1.40 -32.55 29.73
N PRO A 93 -2.13 -33.61 29.34
CA PRO A 93 -2.62 -33.79 27.97
C PRO A 93 -3.51 -32.64 27.48
N ARG A 94 -3.93 -31.73 28.37
CA ARG A 94 -4.69 -30.51 28.07
C ARG A 94 -3.82 -29.34 27.58
N ALA A 95 -2.49 -29.40 27.73
CA ALA A 95 -1.55 -28.29 27.49
C ALA A 95 -1.27 -27.95 26.00
N GLY A 96 -2.12 -28.42 25.07
CA GLY A 96 -2.01 -28.14 23.64
C GLY A 96 -3.35 -28.06 22.90
N ILE A 97 -4.47 -28.03 23.63
CA ILE A 97 -5.82 -28.02 23.02
C ILE A 97 -6.00 -26.77 22.16
N LEU A 98 -5.57 -25.60 22.65
CA LEU A 98 -5.73 -24.35 21.91
C LEU A 98 -4.91 -24.33 20.61
N ASP A 99 -3.72 -24.94 20.62
CA ASP A 99 -2.90 -25.10 19.41
C ASP A 99 -3.58 -25.99 18.37
N GLU A 100 -4.18 -27.11 18.78
CA GLU A 100 -4.93 -28.01 17.89
C GLU A 100 -6.19 -27.34 17.33
N LEU A 101 -6.92 -26.59 18.18
CA LEU A 101 -8.08 -25.79 17.74
C LEU A 101 -7.68 -24.74 16.72
N ALA A 102 -6.57 -24.02 16.96
CA ALA A 102 -6.07 -23.01 16.05
C ALA A 102 -5.64 -23.60 14.70
N LEU A 103 -4.90 -24.71 14.71
CA LEU A 103 -4.52 -25.44 13.49
C LEU A 103 -5.76 -25.80 12.65
N ALA A 104 -6.80 -26.32 13.31
CA ALA A 104 -7.99 -26.81 12.65
C ALA A 104 -8.98 -25.70 12.24
N LEU A 105 -8.99 -24.54 12.91
CA LEU A 105 -9.90 -23.42 12.60
C LEU A 105 -9.27 -22.34 11.70
N ASP A 106 -7.95 -22.24 11.66
CA ASP A 106 -7.24 -21.30 10.77
C ASP A 106 -6.98 -21.87 9.38
N GLY A 107 -6.97 -23.20 9.22
CA GLY A 107 -6.81 -23.89 7.94
C GLY A 107 -8.01 -23.70 6.98
N ARG A 108 -7.75 -23.49 5.68
CA ARG A 108 -8.80 -23.35 4.63
C ARG A 108 -9.08 -24.63 3.82
N SER A 109 -8.39 -25.74 4.09
CA SER A 109 -8.58 -27.05 3.44
C SER A 109 -7.82 -28.13 4.22
N LEU A 110 -8.17 -29.40 4.03
CA LEU A 110 -7.38 -30.57 4.48
C LEU A 110 -5.99 -30.51 3.82
N VAL A 111 -5.00 -29.93 4.52
CA VAL A 111 -3.59 -29.88 4.14
C VAL A 111 -2.86 -30.94 4.98
N LEU A 112 -1.93 -31.67 4.38
CA LEU A 112 -1.12 -32.66 5.09
C LEU A 112 -0.28 -31.96 6.17
N SER A 113 -0.29 -32.48 7.39
CA SER A 113 0.46 -31.95 8.53
C SER A 113 1.95 -31.73 8.22
N ASN A 114 2.47 -30.56 8.56
CA ASN A 114 3.81 -30.08 8.21
C ASN A 114 4.85 -30.38 9.32
N TRP A 115 6.08 -29.89 9.14
CA TRP A 115 7.17 -30.04 10.12
C TRP A 115 6.84 -29.42 11.49
N TYR A 116 6.08 -28.33 11.48
CA TYR A 116 5.68 -27.62 12.69
C TYR A 116 4.68 -28.45 13.49
N THR A 117 3.67 -29.05 12.83
CA THR A 117 2.74 -29.99 13.47
C THR A 117 3.48 -31.19 14.05
N LEU A 118 4.46 -31.73 13.33
CA LEU A 118 5.31 -32.80 13.86
C LEU A 118 6.12 -32.34 15.08
N ALA A 119 6.70 -31.14 15.05
CA ALA A 119 7.48 -30.60 16.16
C ALA A 119 6.63 -30.49 17.44
N ILE A 120 5.40 -29.98 17.33
CA ILE A 120 4.47 -29.90 18.46
C ILE A 120 4.11 -31.30 18.98
N LYS A 121 3.81 -32.27 18.11
CA LYS A 121 3.53 -33.65 18.53
C LYS A 121 4.72 -34.35 19.19
N LEU A 122 5.94 -34.00 18.80
CA LEU A 122 7.17 -34.47 19.43
C LEU A 122 7.52 -33.70 20.72
N GLY A 123 6.64 -32.82 21.20
CA GLY A 123 6.78 -32.10 22.47
C GLY A 123 7.69 -30.87 22.41
N VAL A 124 8.00 -30.35 21.22
CA VAL A 124 8.80 -29.13 21.08
C VAL A 124 7.90 -27.90 21.26
N GLN A 125 8.27 -27.01 22.18
CA GLN A 125 7.52 -25.79 22.43
C GLN A 125 7.53 -24.84 21.22
N ARG A 126 6.40 -24.17 20.97
CA ARG A 126 6.21 -23.22 19.87
C ARG A 126 7.27 -22.12 19.81
N ILE A 127 7.70 -21.59 20.96
CA ILE A 127 8.71 -20.53 21.01
C ILE A 127 10.06 -21.00 20.45
N THR A 128 10.39 -22.27 20.67
CA THR A 128 11.58 -22.91 20.12
C THR A 128 11.43 -23.16 18.63
N CYS A 129 10.27 -23.65 18.18
CA CYS A 129 9.96 -23.81 16.76
C CYS A 129 10.13 -22.48 15.99
N TRP A 130 9.71 -21.36 16.59
CA TRP A 130 9.84 -20.03 16.00
C TRP A 130 11.30 -19.58 15.81
N THR A 131 12.22 -20.01 16.69
CA THR A 131 13.66 -19.75 16.50
C THR A 131 14.26 -20.48 15.29
N PHE A 132 13.65 -21.59 14.86
CA PHE A 132 14.09 -22.32 13.67
C PHE A 132 13.78 -21.54 12.39
N GLU A 133 12.69 -20.76 12.37
CA GLU A 133 12.29 -19.94 11.23
C GLU A 133 13.03 -18.60 11.14
N ARG A 134 13.27 -17.90 12.26
CA ARG A 134 13.64 -16.47 12.22
C ARG A 134 15.15 -16.17 12.05
N ARG A 135 16.04 -17.18 12.07
CA ARG A 135 17.51 -16.97 12.09
C ARG A 135 18.31 -17.96 11.24
N SER A 136 17.81 -18.42 10.09
CA SER A 136 18.45 -19.53 9.36
C SER A 136 18.45 -19.38 7.83
N THR A 137 19.59 -19.65 7.20
CA THR A 137 19.67 -20.02 5.76
C THR A 137 19.44 -21.51 5.51
N GLU A 138 19.20 -22.29 6.57
CA GLU A 138 19.04 -23.76 6.56
C GLU A 138 17.59 -24.19 6.83
N ASN A 139 17.24 -25.40 6.38
CA ASN A 139 15.90 -25.99 6.41
C ASN A 139 15.34 -26.18 7.85
N PRO A 140 14.08 -25.78 8.14
CA PRO A 140 13.50 -25.84 9.48
C PRO A 140 13.27 -27.27 10.01
N THR A 141 12.91 -28.25 9.16
CA THR A 141 12.90 -29.67 9.55
C THR A 141 14.30 -30.15 9.93
N GLY A 142 15.33 -29.70 9.21
CA GLY A 142 16.73 -30.01 9.54
C GLY A 142 17.11 -29.49 10.92
N LYS A 143 16.76 -28.24 11.23
CA LYS A 143 16.97 -27.65 12.57
C LYS A 143 16.16 -28.34 13.66
N LEU A 144 14.93 -28.75 13.37
CA LEU A 144 14.13 -29.54 14.31
C LEU A 144 14.86 -30.84 14.69
N PHE A 145 15.35 -31.62 13.72
CA PHE A 145 16.06 -32.86 14.02
C PHE A 145 17.44 -32.63 14.66
N GLN A 146 18.11 -31.53 14.35
CA GLN A 146 19.34 -31.12 15.05
C GLN A 146 19.05 -30.75 16.53
N TYR A 147 17.96 -30.02 16.77
CA TYR A 147 17.49 -29.69 18.11
C TYR A 147 17.10 -30.96 18.87
N LEU A 148 16.30 -31.85 18.27
CA LEU A 148 15.91 -33.13 18.90
C LEU A 148 17.12 -34.02 19.21
N ALA A 149 18.11 -34.08 18.32
CA ALA A 149 19.34 -34.83 18.57
C ALA A 149 20.14 -34.30 19.78
N THR A 150 20.02 -33.00 20.08
CA THR A 150 20.75 -32.32 21.16
C THR A 150 19.95 -32.30 22.47
N SER A 151 18.68 -31.94 22.39
CA SER A 151 17.79 -31.72 23.53
C SER A 151 16.99 -32.95 23.94
N CYS A 152 16.81 -33.92 23.04
CA CYS A 152 16.08 -35.17 23.28
C CYS A 152 16.86 -36.39 22.73
N PRO A 153 18.11 -36.65 23.17
CA PRO A 153 18.98 -37.65 22.56
C PRO A 153 18.53 -39.12 22.72
N GLN A 154 17.50 -39.36 23.54
CA GLN A 154 16.90 -40.68 23.81
C GLN A 154 15.69 -40.99 22.92
N LEU A 155 15.26 -40.05 22.07
CA LEU A 155 14.09 -40.25 21.20
C LEU A 155 14.37 -41.38 20.19
N THR A 156 13.47 -42.36 20.10
CA THR A 156 13.62 -43.52 19.21
C THR A 156 12.86 -43.35 17.90
N LEU A 157 13.22 -44.16 16.90
CA LEU A 157 12.49 -44.19 15.63
C LEU A 157 11.02 -44.57 15.82
N ASN A 158 10.68 -45.38 16.82
CA ASN A 158 9.29 -45.70 17.16
C ASN A 158 8.48 -44.46 17.56
N SER A 159 9.04 -43.59 18.41
CA SER A 159 8.36 -42.35 18.82
C SER A 159 8.10 -41.40 17.64
N LEU A 160 9.01 -41.34 16.66
CA LEU A 160 8.77 -40.59 15.42
C LEU A 160 7.66 -41.23 14.58
N LYS A 161 7.60 -42.56 14.50
CA LYS A 161 6.57 -43.29 13.76
C LYS A 161 5.18 -43.05 14.37
N GLU A 162 5.05 -43.13 15.69
CA GLU A 162 3.80 -42.83 16.40
C GLU A 162 3.35 -41.38 16.18
N ALA A 163 4.29 -40.41 16.26
CA ALA A 163 3.98 -39.02 15.99
C ALA A 163 3.52 -38.79 14.54
N LEU A 164 4.20 -39.40 13.55
CA LEU A 164 3.83 -39.31 12.13
C LEU A 164 2.47 -39.96 11.83
N ASP A 165 2.15 -41.07 12.50
CA ASP A 165 0.84 -41.73 12.38
C ASP A 165 -0.27 -40.85 12.96
N SER A 166 -0.02 -40.23 14.11
CA SER A 166 -0.97 -39.32 14.78
C SER A 166 -1.29 -38.06 13.97
N ILE A 167 -0.40 -37.64 13.07
CA ILE A 167 -0.61 -36.50 12.16
C ILE A 167 -1.01 -36.94 10.74
N ASP A 168 -1.38 -38.21 10.59
CA ASP A 168 -1.90 -38.83 9.36
C ASP A 168 -0.91 -38.81 8.18
N ARG A 169 0.40 -38.78 8.47
CA ARG A 169 1.49 -38.79 7.47
C ARG A 169 1.87 -40.19 7.01
N ARG A 170 0.88 -40.88 6.44
CA ARG A 170 0.98 -42.25 5.94
C ARG A 170 2.03 -42.42 4.84
N ASP A 171 2.30 -41.37 4.08
CA ASP A 171 3.35 -41.31 3.06
C ASP A 171 4.76 -41.49 3.65
N LEU A 172 5.06 -40.78 4.74
CA LEU A 172 6.34 -40.89 5.45
C LEU A 172 6.44 -42.17 6.28
N MET A 173 5.32 -42.61 6.85
CA MET A 173 5.25 -43.90 7.56
C MET A 173 5.56 -45.07 6.63
N ASN A 174 5.00 -45.08 5.42
CA ASN A 174 5.31 -46.10 4.42
C ASN A 174 6.77 -46.04 3.97
N PHE A 175 7.34 -44.84 3.82
CA PHE A 175 8.76 -44.67 3.49
C PHE A 175 9.68 -45.24 4.59
N LEU A 176 9.40 -44.96 5.86
CA LEU A 176 10.18 -45.48 6.98
C LEU A 176 10.06 -47.01 7.13
N LYS A 177 8.87 -47.58 6.90
CA LYS A 177 8.65 -49.04 6.90
C LYS A 177 9.47 -49.74 5.80
N ASN A 178 9.60 -49.13 4.62
CA ASN A 178 10.33 -49.71 3.48
C ASN A 178 11.87 -49.74 3.64
N LYS A 179 12.43 -49.02 4.63
CA LYS A 179 13.89 -48.95 4.85
C LYS A 179 14.41 -50.03 5.83
N ASN A 180 13.56 -50.89 6.39
CA ASN A 180 13.91 -51.99 7.30
C ASN A 180 14.82 -51.59 8.48
N LEU A 181 14.58 -50.42 9.07
CA LEU A 181 15.30 -49.91 10.24
C LEU A 181 14.62 -50.38 11.53
N GLY A 182 15.41 -50.81 12.54
CA GLY A 182 14.90 -51.27 13.83
C GLY A 182 14.21 -50.15 14.63
N ASP A 183 13.11 -50.48 15.31
CA ASP A 183 12.24 -49.49 15.98
C ASP A 183 12.88 -48.84 17.23
N GLU A 184 13.79 -49.57 17.88
CA GLU A 184 14.53 -49.13 19.08
C GLU A 184 15.76 -48.26 18.76
N VAL A 185 16.04 -47.98 17.48
CA VAL A 185 17.22 -47.19 17.10
C VAL A 185 17.00 -45.72 17.41
N LEU A 186 18.01 -45.06 17.99
CA LEU A 186 17.98 -43.64 18.34
C LEU A 186 17.92 -42.77 17.09
N LEU A 187 17.06 -41.75 17.12
CA LEU A 187 16.84 -40.84 16.00
C LEU A 187 18.11 -40.13 15.55
N LYS A 188 18.95 -39.71 16.50
CA LYS A 188 20.20 -38.99 16.22
C LYS A 188 21.21 -39.79 15.39
N ASP A 189 21.14 -41.12 15.44
CA ASP A 189 22.11 -42.01 14.77
C ASP A 189 21.66 -42.35 13.34
N VAL A 190 20.37 -42.18 13.04
CA VAL A 190 19.75 -42.52 11.75
C VAL A 190 19.43 -41.27 10.93
N ILE A 191 19.01 -40.19 11.58
CA ILE A 191 18.61 -38.93 10.95
C ILE A 191 19.71 -37.90 11.19
N THR A 192 20.82 -38.05 10.46
CA THR A 192 21.99 -37.15 10.53
C THR A 192 21.93 -36.06 9.45
N PRO A 193 22.61 -34.90 9.66
CA PRO A 193 22.70 -33.85 8.66
C PRO A 193 23.28 -34.36 7.32
N GLY A 194 22.53 -34.18 6.22
CA GLY A 194 22.91 -34.66 4.89
C GLY A 194 22.54 -36.12 4.59
N SER A 195 21.85 -36.82 5.49
CA SER A 195 21.32 -38.16 5.21
C SER A 195 20.14 -38.12 4.24
N GLU A 196 20.02 -39.16 3.40
CA GLU A 196 18.89 -39.36 2.49
C GLU A 196 17.55 -39.36 3.23
N LEU A 197 17.54 -39.89 4.46
CA LEU A 197 16.34 -39.97 5.29
C LEU A 197 15.88 -38.58 5.75
N LEU A 198 16.79 -37.77 6.29
CA LEU A 198 16.48 -36.40 6.70
C LEU A 198 16.07 -35.54 5.51
N GLU A 199 16.73 -35.71 4.36
CA GLU A 199 16.35 -34.99 3.14
C GLU A 199 14.94 -35.34 2.68
N LYS A 200 14.57 -36.63 2.70
CA LYS A 200 13.23 -37.07 2.29
C LYS A 200 12.15 -36.61 3.27
N ILE A 201 12.40 -36.77 4.57
CA ILE A 201 11.49 -36.29 5.62
C ILE A 201 11.32 -34.77 5.54
N SER A 202 12.42 -34.03 5.33
CA SER A 202 12.38 -32.59 5.11
C SER A 202 11.63 -32.21 3.84
N GLN A 203 11.82 -32.94 2.73
CA GLN A 203 11.11 -32.66 1.48
C GLN A 203 9.60 -32.84 1.59
N GLU A 204 9.14 -33.76 2.43
CA GLU A 204 7.72 -34.09 2.53
C GLU A 204 7.02 -33.36 3.70
N LEU A 205 7.73 -33.03 4.80
CA LEU A 205 7.17 -32.28 5.94
C LEU A 205 7.25 -30.76 5.77
N ASN A 206 8.22 -30.24 5.01
CA ASN A 206 8.25 -28.81 4.67
C ASN A 206 7.38 -28.49 3.46
N ARG A 207 6.53 -29.43 3.01
CA ARG A 207 5.44 -29.14 2.07
C ARG A 207 4.26 -28.51 2.82
N ASP A 208 4.51 -27.34 3.38
CA ASP A 208 3.55 -26.27 3.22
C ASP A 208 4.08 -25.38 2.11
N ASP A 209 3.20 -24.73 1.36
CA ASP A 209 3.50 -23.98 0.13
C ASP A 209 4.40 -22.73 0.31
N ASN A 210 5.43 -22.76 1.17
CA ASN A 210 6.48 -21.75 1.28
C ASN A 210 7.86 -22.35 1.59
N ILE A 211 8.74 -22.40 0.58
CA ILE A 211 10.10 -22.95 0.62
C ILE A 211 11.16 -21.83 0.74
N GLY A 212 12.25 -22.10 1.49
CA GLY A 212 13.55 -21.41 1.34
C GLY A 212 14.32 -21.89 0.08
N VAL A 213 14.77 -20.95 -0.75
CA VAL A 213 15.15 -21.17 -2.16
C VAL A 213 16.55 -21.81 -2.36
N LYS A 214 16.63 -22.92 -3.12
CA LYS A 214 17.89 -23.66 -3.47
C LYS A 214 18.87 -22.81 -4.32
N ASN A 215 20.20 -22.87 -4.11
CA ASN A 215 21.16 -21.88 -4.65
C ASN A 215 22.18 -22.40 -5.70
N TYR A 216 23.16 -21.58 -6.10
CA TYR A 216 24.11 -21.82 -7.21
C TYR A 216 25.00 -23.07 -7.03
N VAL A 217 25.31 -23.47 -5.79
CA VAL A 217 26.10 -24.66 -5.50
C VAL A 217 25.37 -25.94 -5.94
N HIS A 218 24.04 -25.93 -5.81
CA HIS A 218 23.18 -27.03 -6.21
C HIS A 218 23.07 -27.11 -7.74
N LEU A 219 23.05 -25.97 -8.43
CA LEU A 219 23.07 -25.90 -9.89
C LEU A 219 24.39 -26.39 -10.47
N ALA A 220 25.51 -25.92 -9.93
CA ALA A 220 26.85 -26.28 -10.40
C ALA A 220 27.11 -27.78 -10.29
N ARG A 221 26.67 -28.43 -9.20
CA ARG A 221 26.77 -29.89 -9.04
C ARG A 221 25.88 -30.67 -10.01
N LYS A 222 24.74 -30.11 -10.42
CA LYS A 222 23.87 -30.74 -11.46
C LYS A 222 24.39 -30.53 -12.88
N LEU A 223 25.22 -29.52 -13.10
CA LEU A 223 25.96 -29.30 -14.36
C LEU A 223 27.35 -29.95 -14.32
N GLU A 224 27.58 -30.89 -13.40
CA GLU A 224 28.80 -31.69 -13.28
C GLU A 224 30.10 -30.88 -13.09
N VAL A 225 30.00 -29.69 -12.51
CA VAL A 225 31.16 -28.87 -12.16
C VAL A 225 31.92 -29.53 -10.99
N PRO A 226 33.22 -29.86 -11.14
CA PRO A 226 33.98 -30.56 -10.10
C PRO A 226 34.05 -29.78 -8.79
N ALA A 227 33.99 -30.49 -7.66
CA ALA A 227 33.92 -29.90 -6.33
C ALA A 227 35.11 -29.01 -5.97
N GLU A 228 36.29 -29.26 -6.57
CA GLU A 228 37.51 -28.47 -6.38
C GLU A 228 37.44 -27.10 -7.08
N ILE A 229 36.80 -27.01 -8.24
CA ILE A 229 36.54 -25.76 -8.97
C ILE A 229 35.44 -24.96 -8.25
N LEU A 230 34.42 -25.64 -7.72
CA LEU A 230 33.33 -25.02 -6.96
C LEU A 230 33.79 -24.25 -5.71
N ARG A 231 34.88 -24.70 -5.08
CA ARG A 231 35.49 -23.99 -3.94
C ARG A 231 36.17 -22.68 -4.36
N GLN A 232 36.59 -22.55 -5.62
CA GLN A 232 37.21 -21.33 -6.15
C GLN A 232 36.18 -20.20 -6.35
N PHE A 233 34.91 -20.54 -6.63
CA PHE A 233 33.80 -19.58 -6.75
C PHE A 233 33.24 -19.10 -5.40
N ALA A 234 33.69 -19.69 -4.29
CA ALA A 234 33.22 -19.40 -2.93
C ALA A 234 34.19 -18.50 -2.14
N ASP A 235 35.34 -18.15 -2.71
CA ASP A 235 36.35 -17.37 -1.99
C ASP A 235 35.97 -15.88 -1.92
N VAL A 236 35.84 -15.37 -0.69
CA VAL A 236 35.23 -14.07 -0.36
C VAL A 236 36.17 -12.90 -0.69
N GLN A 237 37.43 -13.14 -1.05
CA GLN A 237 38.39 -12.06 -1.34
C GLN A 237 38.31 -11.47 -2.77
N GLN A 238 37.54 -12.05 -3.70
CA GLN A 238 37.29 -11.46 -5.03
C GLN A 238 35.82 -11.08 -5.24
N CYS A 239 35.29 -10.26 -4.34
CA CYS A 239 33.91 -9.76 -4.41
C CYS A 239 33.76 -8.66 -5.48
N ARG A 240 33.53 -9.02 -6.75
CA ARG A 240 32.90 -8.13 -7.77
C ARG A 240 32.01 -8.81 -8.83
N LYS A 241 31.82 -10.14 -8.81
CA LYS A 241 30.98 -10.87 -9.78
C LYS A 241 30.07 -11.90 -9.13
N SER A 242 28.94 -12.20 -9.78
CA SER A 242 27.93 -13.14 -9.28
C SER A 242 28.41 -14.59 -9.42
N PRO A 243 28.44 -15.40 -8.35
CA PRO A 243 28.88 -16.80 -8.40
C PRO A 243 28.03 -17.67 -9.35
N THR A 244 26.73 -17.39 -9.46
CA THR A 244 25.84 -18.07 -10.42
C THR A 244 26.22 -17.75 -11.87
N LYS A 245 26.66 -16.51 -12.14
CA LYS A 245 27.09 -16.06 -13.46
C LYS A 245 28.43 -16.70 -13.85
N GLU A 246 29.36 -16.79 -12.92
CA GLU A 246 30.67 -17.40 -13.17
C GLU A 246 30.57 -18.91 -13.45
N VAL A 247 29.68 -19.62 -12.74
CA VAL A 247 29.39 -21.03 -13.02
C VAL A 247 28.87 -21.20 -14.45
N LEU A 248 27.97 -20.34 -14.92
CA LEU A 248 27.40 -20.43 -16.27
C LEU A 248 28.38 -20.00 -17.35
N GLU A 249 29.21 -18.99 -17.11
CA GLU A 249 30.29 -18.56 -18.02
C GLU A 249 31.37 -19.63 -18.16
N TRP A 250 31.73 -20.30 -17.05
CA TRP A 250 32.69 -21.41 -17.07
C TRP A 250 32.16 -22.62 -17.84
N VAL A 251 30.88 -23.00 -17.61
CA VAL A 251 30.22 -24.09 -18.34
C VAL A 251 30.13 -23.77 -19.84
N ALA A 252 29.76 -22.53 -20.22
CA ALA A 252 29.68 -22.12 -21.61
C ALA A 252 31.04 -22.10 -22.32
N ALA A 253 32.14 -21.78 -21.62
CA ALA A 253 33.48 -21.76 -22.19
C ALA A 253 34.08 -23.16 -22.35
N ARG A 254 33.77 -24.10 -21.45
CA ARG A 254 34.35 -25.46 -21.44
C ARG A 254 33.50 -26.47 -22.20
N PHE A 255 32.18 -26.26 -22.23
CA PHE A 255 31.20 -27.10 -22.92
C PHE A 255 30.32 -26.21 -23.83
N PRO A 256 30.86 -25.73 -24.96
CA PRO A 256 30.20 -24.75 -25.83
C PRO A 256 28.95 -25.27 -26.57
N GLU A 257 28.67 -26.56 -26.47
CA GLU A 257 27.47 -27.21 -26.99
C GLU A 257 26.35 -27.32 -25.94
N THR A 258 26.58 -26.89 -24.69
CA THR A 258 25.56 -26.88 -23.64
C THR A 258 24.45 -25.88 -23.97
N THR A 259 23.22 -26.40 -24.06
CA THR A 259 22.02 -25.66 -24.46
C THR A 259 21.26 -25.15 -23.23
N LEU A 260 20.28 -24.27 -23.42
CA LEU A 260 19.42 -23.89 -22.29
C LEU A 260 18.44 -24.97 -21.87
N SER A 261 18.19 -25.98 -22.70
CA SER A 261 17.48 -27.17 -22.25
C SER A 261 18.27 -27.89 -21.17
N ASP A 262 19.59 -28.00 -21.33
CA ASP A 262 20.45 -28.69 -20.36
C ASP A 262 20.50 -27.93 -19.03
N ILE A 263 20.58 -26.58 -19.10
CA ILE A 263 20.54 -25.72 -17.90
C ILE A 263 19.15 -25.72 -17.26
N ALA A 264 18.08 -25.65 -18.06
CA ALA A 264 16.71 -25.71 -17.56
C ALA A 264 16.45 -27.05 -16.87
N GLN A 265 16.92 -28.15 -17.45
CA GLN A 265 16.78 -29.49 -16.86
C GLN A 265 17.61 -29.62 -15.58
N ALA A 266 18.81 -29.03 -15.51
CA ALA A 266 19.60 -28.98 -14.28
C ALA A 266 18.91 -28.15 -13.18
N LEU A 267 18.31 -27.01 -13.55
CA LEU A 267 17.52 -26.16 -12.66
C LEU A 267 16.21 -26.83 -12.21
N GLU A 268 15.58 -27.59 -13.09
CA GLU A 268 14.36 -28.38 -12.84
C GLU A 268 14.64 -29.46 -11.81
N LYS A 269 15.77 -30.15 -11.99
CA LYS A 269 16.26 -31.16 -11.05
C LYS A 269 16.56 -30.57 -9.66
N ILE A 270 16.91 -29.29 -9.56
CA ILE A 270 17.03 -28.60 -8.26
C ILE A 270 15.78 -27.80 -7.90
N GLN A 271 14.67 -27.96 -8.62
CA GLN A 271 13.38 -27.34 -8.35
C GLN A 271 13.44 -25.80 -8.26
N ARG A 272 14.38 -25.18 -8.98
CA ARG A 272 14.43 -23.72 -9.16
C ARG A 272 13.55 -23.30 -10.31
N ASN A 273 12.26 -23.63 -10.17
CA ASN A 273 11.24 -23.34 -11.17
C ASN A 273 11.04 -21.84 -11.38
N ASP A 274 11.43 -21.02 -10.42
CA ASP A 274 11.56 -19.57 -10.53
C ASP A 274 12.69 -19.16 -11.49
N ALA A 275 13.87 -19.78 -11.40
CA ALA A 275 14.98 -19.53 -12.33
C ALA A 275 14.74 -20.15 -13.72
N ILE A 276 14.06 -21.30 -13.79
CA ILE A 276 13.59 -21.90 -15.05
C ILE A 276 12.49 -21.04 -15.65
N GLN A 277 11.55 -20.52 -14.86
CA GLN A 277 10.56 -19.58 -15.37
C GLN A 277 11.22 -18.29 -15.84
N ILE A 278 12.32 -17.85 -15.23
CA ILE A 278 13.10 -16.72 -15.74
C ILE A 278 13.73 -17.10 -17.09
N ILE A 279 14.40 -18.25 -17.21
CA ILE A 279 14.99 -18.75 -18.47
C ILE A 279 13.91 -18.97 -19.54
N SER A 280 12.83 -19.69 -19.24
CA SER A 280 11.72 -19.98 -20.15
C SER A 280 10.85 -18.76 -20.45
N ARG A 281 10.77 -17.74 -19.57
CA ARG A 281 10.15 -16.44 -19.90
C ARG A 281 10.99 -15.65 -20.87
N HIS A 282 12.30 -15.74 -20.70
CA HIS A 282 13.25 -15.03 -21.52
C HIS A 282 13.50 -15.74 -22.86
N PHE A 283 13.28 -17.06 -22.92
CA PHE A 283 13.56 -17.94 -24.06
C PHE A 283 12.46 -18.97 -24.34
N PRO A 284 11.24 -18.54 -24.69
CA PRO A 284 10.07 -19.41 -24.63
C PRO A 284 10.02 -20.47 -25.76
N ASN A 285 10.69 -20.22 -26.89
CA ASN A 285 10.54 -21.02 -28.12
C ASN A 285 11.87 -21.57 -28.67
N THR A 286 12.91 -21.64 -27.86
CA THR A 286 14.25 -22.02 -28.35
C THR A 286 15.10 -22.72 -27.29
N ILE A 287 14.45 -23.32 -26.28
CA ILE A 287 15.16 -24.01 -25.20
C ILE A 287 16.02 -25.17 -25.75
N GLU A 288 15.52 -25.88 -26.76
CA GLU A 288 16.21 -27.03 -27.36
C GLU A 288 17.31 -26.67 -28.38
N THR A 289 17.32 -25.45 -28.94
CA THR A 289 18.22 -25.10 -30.06
C THR A 289 19.01 -23.80 -29.88
N MET A 290 18.71 -22.98 -28.87
CA MET A 290 19.52 -21.80 -28.59
C MET A 290 20.71 -22.13 -27.69
N LYS A 291 21.89 -21.80 -28.22
CA LYS A 291 23.08 -21.63 -27.40
C LYS A 291 22.91 -20.41 -26.50
N ILE A 292 23.48 -20.48 -25.30
CA ILE A 292 23.41 -19.46 -24.23
C ILE A 292 23.71 -18.04 -24.73
N ILE A 293 24.50 -17.93 -25.81
CA ILE A 293 24.91 -16.67 -26.43
C ILE A 293 23.78 -15.97 -27.23
N SER A 294 22.90 -16.69 -27.93
CA SER A 294 21.77 -16.08 -28.69
C SER A 294 20.65 -15.54 -27.79
N ILE A 295 20.68 -15.97 -26.54
CA ILE A 295 19.68 -15.80 -25.52
C ILE A 295 19.91 -14.49 -24.75
N LEU A 296 21.17 -14.22 -24.44
CA LEU A 296 21.60 -12.88 -24.02
C LEU A 296 21.22 -11.79 -25.06
N ASN A 297 21.04 -12.16 -26.33
CA ASN A 297 20.62 -11.24 -27.41
C ASN A 297 19.08 -11.17 -27.63
N MET A 298 18.28 -12.19 -27.31
CA MET A 298 16.82 -12.27 -27.62
C MET A 298 15.86 -11.85 -26.49
N ILE A 299 16.27 -11.89 -25.20
CA ILE A 299 15.52 -11.28 -24.07
C ILE A 299 15.15 -9.84 -24.35
N SER A 300 16.02 -9.19 -25.10
CA SER A 300 15.89 -7.81 -25.47
C SER A 300 14.59 -7.55 -26.26
N LEU A 301 14.06 -8.47 -27.08
CA LEU A 301 13.10 -8.15 -28.16
C LEU A 301 11.61 -8.57 -28.02
N THR A 302 11.22 -9.69 -27.38
CA THR A 302 10.00 -10.42 -27.85
C THR A 302 8.79 -10.55 -26.90
N VAL A 303 8.85 -10.21 -25.61
CA VAL A 303 7.76 -10.52 -24.64
C VAL A 303 6.49 -9.63 -24.77
N TYR A 304 6.53 -8.52 -25.51
CA TYR A 304 5.41 -7.54 -25.55
C TYR A 304 4.55 -7.54 -26.83
N ILE A 305 4.80 -8.43 -27.77
CA ILE A 305 4.55 -8.16 -29.20
C ILE A 305 3.63 -9.17 -29.91
N CYS A 306 3.75 -10.45 -29.56
CA CYS A 306 3.45 -11.53 -30.50
C CYS A 306 1.97 -11.87 -30.84
N PRO A 307 0.90 -11.36 -30.21
CA PRO A 307 -0.44 -11.78 -30.63
C PRO A 307 -0.92 -11.19 -31.98
N PHE A 308 -0.18 -10.27 -32.61
CA PHE A 308 -0.72 -9.44 -33.70
C PHE A 308 -0.01 -9.57 -35.05
N PHE A 309 0.71 -10.66 -35.32
CA PHE A 309 1.42 -10.81 -36.59
C PHE A 309 0.82 -11.82 -37.55
N SER A 310 0.68 -11.40 -38.81
CA SER A 310 0.47 -12.29 -39.96
C SER A 310 1.82 -12.72 -40.51
N ASP A 311 1.89 -13.87 -41.18
CA ASP A 311 3.11 -14.42 -41.80
C ASP A 311 3.82 -13.43 -42.75
N SER A 312 3.10 -12.45 -43.30
CA SER A 312 3.66 -11.36 -44.12
C SER A 312 4.60 -10.44 -43.33
N VAL A 313 4.30 -10.18 -42.05
CA VAL A 313 5.07 -9.28 -41.18
C VAL A 313 6.33 -9.96 -40.64
N LEU A 314 6.25 -11.28 -40.39
CA LEU A 314 7.42 -12.09 -40.03
C LEU A 314 8.45 -12.16 -41.16
N LYS A 315 8.00 -12.05 -42.42
CA LYS A 315 8.86 -11.95 -43.62
C LYS A 315 9.59 -10.61 -43.75
N GLU A 316 8.95 -9.48 -43.44
CA GLU A 316 9.60 -8.16 -43.44
C GLU A 316 10.62 -8.00 -42.30
N LEU A 317 10.44 -8.74 -41.20
CA LEU A 317 11.37 -8.79 -40.06
C LEU A 317 12.60 -9.71 -40.31
N GLY A 318 12.75 -10.29 -41.50
CA GLY A 318 13.92 -11.11 -41.87
C GLY A 318 13.94 -12.51 -41.27
N CYS A 319 12.84 -12.99 -40.67
CA CYS A 319 12.74 -14.32 -40.09
C CYS A 319 12.25 -15.33 -41.16
N SER A 320 13.15 -16.10 -41.78
CA SER A 320 12.76 -17.20 -42.68
C SER A 320 12.65 -18.52 -41.92
N PHE A 321 11.45 -19.11 -41.85
CA PHE A 321 11.29 -20.53 -41.51
C PHE A 321 11.37 -21.37 -42.81
N GLN A 322 12.42 -22.16 -42.94
CA GLN A 322 12.45 -23.27 -43.90
C GLN A 322 11.78 -24.49 -43.24
N GLY A 323 10.56 -24.80 -43.66
CA GLY A 323 9.82 -25.96 -43.17
C GLY A 323 8.39 -25.92 -43.67
N SER A 324 8.15 -26.52 -44.83
CA SER A 324 6.85 -26.59 -45.51
C SER A 324 5.80 -27.33 -44.68
N LEU A 325 4.69 -26.68 -44.34
CA LEU A 325 3.43 -27.33 -44.04
C LEU A 325 2.35 -26.67 -44.90
N ASN A 326 1.97 -27.36 -45.97
CA ASN A 326 0.85 -27.01 -46.83
C ASN A 326 -0.44 -26.95 -45.99
N VAL A 327 -1.09 -25.78 -45.95
CA VAL A 327 -2.49 -25.63 -45.58
C VAL A 327 -3.24 -25.25 -46.86
N PRO A 328 -4.38 -25.90 -47.19
CA PRO A 328 -5.09 -25.62 -48.43
C PRO A 328 -5.77 -24.25 -48.39
N ASP A 329 -5.65 -23.55 -49.52
CA ASP A 329 -6.24 -22.25 -49.85
C ASP A 329 -7.79 -22.31 -49.86
N PRO A 330 -8.52 -21.47 -49.09
CA PRO A 330 -9.99 -21.46 -49.07
C PRO A 330 -10.61 -20.68 -50.24
N THR A 331 -9.87 -20.47 -51.34
CA THR A 331 -10.36 -19.75 -52.52
C THR A 331 -10.46 -20.65 -53.77
N ARG A 332 -11.24 -21.74 -53.72
CA ARG A 332 -11.75 -22.37 -54.94
C ARG A 332 -12.96 -23.29 -54.73
N ALA A 333 -13.90 -23.16 -55.66
CA ALA A 333 -15.05 -24.02 -55.95
C ALA A 333 -16.39 -23.73 -55.24
N MET A 334 -17.08 -22.69 -55.73
CA MET A 334 -18.47 -22.88 -56.15
C MET A 334 -18.54 -23.93 -57.29
N ILE A 335 -19.72 -24.56 -57.42
CA ILE A 335 -20.27 -25.30 -58.58
C ILE A 335 -20.32 -26.85 -58.45
N SER A 336 -21.58 -27.31 -58.36
CA SER A 336 -22.18 -28.51 -58.98
C SER A 336 -22.20 -29.88 -58.28
N THR A 337 -23.42 -30.21 -57.83
CA THR A 337 -24.23 -31.39 -58.18
C THR A 337 -23.64 -32.81 -58.06
N SER A 338 -24.25 -33.62 -57.18
CA SER A 338 -25.23 -34.68 -57.55
C SER A 338 -25.04 -36.05 -56.86
N ARG A 339 -26.21 -36.61 -56.49
CA ARG A 339 -26.58 -38.04 -56.40
C ARG A 339 -26.09 -38.82 -55.17
N ARG A 340 -27.02 -39.10 -54.22
CA ARG A 340 -27.87 -40.34 -54.11
C ARG A 340 -27.07 -41.48 -53.47
N ARG A 341 -27.47 -42.14 -52.38
CA ARG A 341 -28.76 -42.80 -52.03
C ARG A 341 -28.71 -43.17 -50.53
N GLU A 342 -29.77 -42.91 -49.75
CA GLU A 342 -30.83 -43.86 -49.30
C GLU A 342 -30.28 -45.10 -48.55
N ARG A 343 -30.62 -45.40 -47.28
CA ARG A 343 -31.95 -45.71 -46.69
C ARG A 343 -31.89 -45.51 -45.15
N ARG A 344 -32.83 -44.84 -44.43
CA ARG A 344 -34.23 -45.22 -44.01
C ARG A 344 -34.25 -46.48 -43.11
N VAL A 345 -34.82 -46.59 -41.89
CA VAL A 345 -35.93 -45.96 -41.08
C VAL A 345 -35.75 -46.44 -39.60
N SER A 346 -35.71 -45.61 -38.51
CA SER A 346 -36.77 -45.03 -37.61
C SER A 346 -37.45 -45.99 -36.58
N PRO A 347 -38.19 -45.53 -35.52
CA PRO A 347 -37.92 -44.64 -34.34
C PRO A 347 -38.58 -45.23 -33.03
N PRO A 348 -39.02 -44.51 -31.94
CA PRO A 348 -38.87 -43.11 -31.46
C PRO A 348 -38.62 -42.87 -29.91
N LYS A 349 -38.35 -41.58 -29.54
CA LYS A 349 -38.57 -40.86 -28.25
C LYS A 349 -37.67 -41.24 -27.04
N GLN A 350 -37.14 -40.35 -26.18
CA GLN A 350 -37.56 -39.00 -25.73
C GLN A 350 -36.43 -38.28 -24.92
N VAL A 351 -36.39 -36.94 -25.00
CA VAL A 351 -35.82 -35.90 -24.08
C VAL A 351 -34.28 -35.80 -23.88
N ALA A 352 -33.70 -34.72 -24.41
CA ALA A 352 -32.49 -34.08 -23.87
C ALA A 352 -32.65 -32.55 -23.96
N GLU A 353 -32.65 -31.90 -22.80
CA GLU A 353 -32.70 -30.45 -22.61
C GLU A 353 -31.36 -29.77 -22.89
N VAL A 354 -31.48 -28.51 -23.30
CA VAL A 354 -30.43 -27.56 -23.66
C VAL A 354 -29.82 -26.95 -22.39
N GLN A 355 -28.49 -26.95 -22.27
CA GLN A 355 -27.76 -26.05 -21.36
C GLN A 355 -26.62 -25.34 -22.11
N GLU A 356 -26.78 -24.03 -22.27
CA GLU A 356 -25.72 -23.09 -22.63
C GLU A 356 -24.69 -22.99 -21.49
N GLN A 357 -23.42 -23.23 -21.79
CA GLN A 357 -22.31 -23.10 -20.84
C GLN A 357 -21.55 -21.78 -21.02
N SER A 358 -21.51 -21.02 -19.93
CA SER A 358 -20.73 -19.84 -19.63
C SER A 358 -19.22 -20.12 -19.49
N GLY A 359 -18.38 -19.35 -20.19
CA GLY A 359 -16.92 -19.34 -19.99
C GLY A 359 -16.46 -18.30 -18.95
N HIS A 360 -16.02 -18.77 -17.78
CA HIS A 360 -15.44 -17.98 -16.68
C HIS A 360 -13.94 -17.68 -16.93
N PHE A 361 -13.56 -16.39 -16.92
CA PHE A 361 -12.17 -15.92 -16.83
C PHE A 361 -11.79 -15.66 -15.36
N GLY A 362 -10.67 -16.27 -14.93
CA GLY A 362 -10.12 -16.19 -13.60
C GLY A 362 -9.36 -14.89 -13.28
N SER A 363 -9.37 -14.56 -11.99
CA SER A 363 -8.77 -13.41 -11.33
C SER A 363 -7.33 -13.64 -10.85
N LEU A 364 -6.53 -12.57 -10.78
CA LEU A 364 -5.28 -12.47 -10.01
C LEU A 364 -5.38 -11.26 -9.04
N PRO A 365 -5.01 -11.40 -7.74
CA PRO A 365 -5.12 -10.35 -6.72
C PRO A 365 -3.84 -9.51 -6.52
N ASP A 366 -4.03 -8.47 -5.70
CA ASP A 366 -3.26 -7.25 -5.41
C ASP A 366 -1.98 -7.38 -4.55
N ARG A 367 -1.01 -6.49 -4.88
CA ARG A 367 -0.22 -5.55 -4.04
C ARG A 367 0.28 -5.97 -2.64
N THR A 368 1.61 -6.09 -2.50
CA THR A 368 2.45 -5.37 -1.51
C THR A 368 3.94 -5.46 -1.91
N ASN A 369 4.74 -4.46 -1.46
CA ASN A 369 6.18 -4.20 -1.64
C ASN A 369 6.66 -3.47 -2.91
N LEU A 370 6.76 -2.14 -2.75
CA LEU A 370 6.89 -1.08 -3.75
C LEU A 370 8.22 -0.28 -3.71
N VAL A 371 9.29 -0.76 -3.06
CA VAL A 371 10.54 0.05 -2.97
C VAL A 371 11.68 -0.47 -3.87
N GLY A 372 11.65 -1.73 -4.31
CA GLY A 372 12.73 -2.30 -5.16
C GLY A 372 12.48 -2.29 -6.67
N ARG A 373 11.26 -1.95 -7.13
CA ARG A 373 10.84 -2.14 -8.53
C ARG A 373 10.90 -0.90 -9.40
N SER A 374 11.02 0.32 -8.87
CA SER A 374 11.14 1.51 -9.75
C SER A 374 12.44 1.49 -10.54
N ASN A 375 13.55 1.06 -9.92
CA ASN A 375 14.84 0.93 -10.60
C ASN A 375 14.88 -0.27 -11.57
N ILE A 376 14.24 -1.40 -11.25
CA ILE A 376 14.21 -2.58 -12.14
C ILE A 376 13.22 -2.38 -13.30
N CYS A 377 12.04 -1.80 -13.06
CA CYS A 377 11.12 -1.40 -14.12
C CYS A 377 11.68 -0.24 -14.93
N GLY A 378 12.39 0.73 -14.33
CA GLY A 378 13.09 1.79 -15.06
C GLY A 378 14.19 1.25 -15.98
N ASN A 379 14.95 0.25 -15.52
CA ASN A 379 15.99 -0.40 -16.32
C ASN A 379 15.42 -1.31 -17.41
N ILE A 380 14.30 -2.00 -17.16
CA ILE A 380 13.59 -2.81 -18.16
C ILE A 380 12.84 -1.91 -19.16
N ILE A 381 12.26 -0.80 -18.72
CA ILE A 381 11.64 0.21 -19.58
C ILE A 381 12.72 0.84 -20.46
N SER A 382 13.88 1.25 -19.92
CA SER A 382 15.03 1.73 -20.70
C SER A 382 15.61 0.70 -21.67
N ALA A 383 15.45 -0.60 -21.38
CA ALA A 383 15.90 -1.71 -22.24
C ALA A 383 14.84 -2.14 -23.28
N LEU A 384 13.56 -1.83 -23.06
CA LEU A 384 12.44 -2.09 -23.99
C LEU A 384 12.12 -0.88 -24.87
N SER A 385 12.28 0.35 -24.37
CA SER A 385 12.17 1.58 -25.17
C SER A 385 13.35 1.79 -26.12
N SER A 386 14.45 1.07 -25.92
CA SER A 386 15.53 0.95 -26.89
C SER A 386 15.28 -0.15 -27.92
N ASN A 387 14.21 -0.94 -27.77
CA ASN A 387 13.91 -2.04 -28.66
C ASN A 387 12.84 -1.70 -29.70
N LYS A 388 13.34 -1.25 -30.86
CA LYS A 388 12.55 -0.88 -32.04
C LYS A 388 11.52 -1.95 -32.44
N ALA A 389 11.77 -3.23 -32.16
CA ALA A 389 10.81 -4.28 -32.45
C ALA A 389 9.52 -4.13 -31.62
N VAL A 390 9.59 -3.89 -30.31
CA VAL A 390 8.37 -3.78 -29.46
C VAL A 390 7.47 -2.65 -29.90
N GLU A 391 8.09 -1.53 -30.26
CA GLU A 391 7.40 -0.37 -30.79
C GLU A 391 6.72 -0.66 -32.14
N ILE A 392 7.42 -1.31 -33.07
CA ILE A 392 6.88 -1.73 -34.38
C ILE A 392 5.66 -2.64 -34.21
N CYS A 393 5.71 -3.53 -33.25
CA CYS A 393 4.63 -4.49 -33.04
C CYS A 393 3.41 -3.84 -32.44
N LEU A 394 3.58 -3.04 -31.38
CA LEU A 394 2.49 -2.25 -30.82
C LEU A 394 1.89 -1.31 -31.87
N GLN A 395 2.72 -0.78 -32.78
CA GLN A 395 2.25 0.01 -33.92
C GLN A 395 1.36 -0.83 -34.85
N ILE A 396 1.79 -2.05 -35.21
CA ILE A 396 1.00 -2.96 -36.04
C ILE A 396 -0.30 -3.41 -35.34
N CYS A 397 -0.26 -3.64 -34.01
CA CYS A 397 -1.47 -3.90 -33.22
C CYS A 397 -2.44 -2.72 -33.29
N PHE A 398 -1.91 -1.50 -33.10
CA PHE A 398 -2.67 -0.26 -33.12
C PHE A 398 -3.31 0.00 -34.49
N ASP A 399 -2.55 -0.16 -35.56
CA ASP A 399 -3.00 0.06 -36.94
C ASP A 399 -4.12 -0.92 -37.37
N ARG A 400 -4.19 -2.10 -36.74
CA ARG A 400 -5.25 -3.10 -36.99
C ARG A 400 -6.57 -2.79 -36.28
N LEU A 401 -6.58 -1.87 -35.33
CA LEU A 401 -7.80 -1.46 -34.63
C LEU A 401 -8.65 -0.53 -35.52
N SER A 402 -9.96 -0.48 -35.27
CA SER A 402 -10.79 0.55 -35.88
C SER A 402 -10.32 1.94 -35.45
N GLN A 403 -10.55 2.95 -36.30
CA GLN A 403 -10.20 4.34 -35.98
C GLN A 403 -10.81 4.80 -34.64
N GLU A 404 -12.03 4.34 -34.33
CA GLU A 404 -12.68 4.64 -33.05
C GLU A 404 -11.96 4.00 -31.85
N ASN A 405 -11.56 2.73 -31.96
CA ASN A 405 -10.80 2.06 -30.90
C ASN A 405 -9.40 2.67 -30.71
N GLN A 406 -8.77 3.14 -31.79
CA GLN A 406 -7.50 3.86 -31.72
C GLN A 406 -7.66 5.18 -30.94
N LYS A 407 -8.66 6.00 -31.28
CA LYS A 407 -8.96 7.26 -30.58
C LYS A 407 -9.23 7.02 -29.09
N ILE A 408 -10.09 6.04 -28.77
CA ILE A 408 -10.46 5.72 -27.40
C ILE A 408 -9.24 5.22 -26.59
N LEU A 409 -8.34 4.42 -27.18
CA LEU A 409 -7.11 3.99 -26.50
C LEU A 409 -6.18 5.16 -26.18
N VAL A 410 -6.06 6.11 -27.10
CA VAL A 410 -5.29 7.35 -26.88
C VAL A 410 -5.93 8.20 -25.78
N MET A 411 -7.27 8.24 -25.69
CA MET A 411 -7.94 8.91 -24.57
C MET A 411 -7.72 8.15 -23.24
N PHE A 412 -7.82 6.82 -23.24
CA PHE A 412 -7.53 6.01 -22.06
C PHE A 412 -6.10 6.17 -21.57
N SER A 413 -5.14 6.42 -22.47
CA SER A 413 -3.75 6.64 -22.06
C SER A 413 -3.54 7.92 -21.25
N THR A 414 -4.51 8.83 -21.24
CA THR A 414 -4.46 10.03 -20.39
C THR A 414 -4.71 9.72 -18.91
N PHE A 415 -5.36 8.61 -18.59
CA PHE A 415 -5.61 8.25 -17.20
C PHE A 415 -4.34 7.65 -16.57
N PRO A 416 -3.85 8.22 -15.45
CA PRO A 416 -2.61 7.79 -14.81
C PRO A 416 -2.73 6.41 -14.17
N CYS A 417 -3.95 6.02 -13.79
CA CYS A 417 -4.25 4.85 -12.97
C CYS A 417 -5.52 4.15 -13.47
N THR A 418 -6.14 3.35 -12.60
CA THR A 418 -7.47 2.82 -12.84
C THR A 418 -8.51 3.93 -12.94
N PHE A 419 -9.47 3.80 -13.85
CA PHE A 419 -10.59 4.74 -14.03
C PHE A 419 -11.91 3.99 -14.24
N THR A 420 -13.05 4.59 -13.90
CA THR A 420 -14.37 4.03 -14.19
C THR A 420 -14.91 4.51 -15.53
N ARG A 421 -16.01 3.89 -16.00
CA ARG A 421 -16.70 4.34 -17.21
C ARG A 421 -17.23 5.77 -17.05
N GLU A 422 -17.78 6.06 -15.89
CA GLU A 422 -18.37 7.36 -15.55
C GLU A 422 -17.30 8.45 -15.53
N GLN A 423 -16.11 8.16 -14.98
CA GLN A 423 -14.96 9.06 -15.02
C GLN A 423 -14.50 9.34 -16.45
N PHE A 424 -14.42 8.30 -17.28
CA PHE A 424 -14.06 8.46 -18.69
C PHE A 424 -15.08 9.33 -19.44
N GLN A 425 -16.37 9.05 -19.26
CA GLN A 425 -17.44 9.83 -19.88
C GLN A 425 -17.43 11.28 -19.39
N ALA A 426 -17.28 11.52 -18.09
CA ALA A 426 -17.21 12.88 -17.53
C ALA A 426 -16.10 13.74 -18.18
N VAL A 427 -14.99 13.13 -18.60
CA VAL A 427 -13.89 13.82 -19.27
C VAL A 427 -14.12 13.95 -20.79
N PHE A 428 -14.57 12.87 -21.45
CA PHE A 428 -14.53 12.73 -22.92
C PHE A 428 -15.90 12.58 -23.60
N GLU A 429 -17.03 12.74 -22.92
CA GLU A 429 -18.38 12.48 -23.47
C GLU A 429 -18.66 13.18 -24.80
N SER A 430 -18.23 14.43 -24.96
CA SER A 430 -18.39 15.18 -26.22
C SER A 430 -17.51 14.70 -27.38
N SER A 431 -16.54 13.82 -27.10
CA SER A 431 -15.50 13.36 -28.03
C SER A 431 -15.70 11.91 -28.50
N VAL A 432 -16.75 11.23 -28.02
CA VAL A 432 -17.06 9.84 -28.37
C VAL A 432 -18.34 9.81 -29.19
N GLU A 433 -18.24 9.43 -30.47
CA GLU A 433 -19.37 9.43 -31.41
C GLU A 433 -20.09 8.06 -31.48
N GLY A 434 -19.50 6.98 -30.93
CA GLY A 434 -20.00 5.60 -31.01
C GLY A 434 -20.40 4.94 -29.68
N ASP A 435 -20.82 3.67 -29.74
CA ASP A 435 -21.11 2.88 -28.54
C ASP A 435 -19.82 2.48 -27.79
N LEU A 436 -19.49 3.26 -26.77
CA LEU A 436 -18.37 3.03 -25.86
C LEU A 436 -18.38 1.59 -25.30
N GLN A 437 -19.55 0.98 -25.08
CA GLN A 437 -19.62 -0.37 -24.51
C GLN A 437 -19.09 -1.42 -25.48
N THR A 438 -19.39 -1.27 -26.77
CA THR A 438 -18.85 -2.11 -27.84
C THR A 438 -17.34 -1.95 -27.94
N CYS A 439 -16.82 -0.71 -27.92
CA CYS A 439 -15.38 -0.44 -27.92
C CYS A 439 -14.67 -1.05 -26.71
N LEU A 440 -15.22 -0.87 -25.51
CA LEU A 440 -14.69 -1.46 -24.27
C LEU A 440 -14.64 -2.99 -24.35
N ASN A 441 -15.64 -3.63 -24.95
CA ASN A 441 -15.66 -5.08 -25.12
C ASN A 441 -14.59 -5.56 -26.10
N CYS A 442 -14.43 -4.87 -27.24
CA CYS A 442 -13.35 -5.15 -28.20
C CYS A 442 -11.95 -5.00 -27.57
N LEU A 443 -11.73 -3.92 -26.82
CA LEU A 443 -10.43 -3.63 -26.19
C LEU A 443 -10.09 -4.56 -25.02
N LYS A 444 -11.11 -5.08 -24.31
CA LYS A 444 -10.92 -6.15 -23.33
C LYS A 444 -10.47 -7.45 -24.00
N GLN A 445 -11.07 -7.80 -25.13
CA GLN A 445 -10.74 -9.02 -25.88
C GLN A 445 -9.33 -8.96 -26.47
N SER A 446 -8.85 -7.77 -26.84
CA SER A 446 -7.48 -7.56 -27.34
C SER A 446 -6.41 -7.52 -26.24
N SER A 447 -6.78 -7.68 -24.96
CA SER A 447 -5.87 -7.59 -23.79
C SER A 447 -5.12 -6.26 -23.64
N LEU A 448 -5.48 -5.23 -24.42
CA LEU A 448 -4.91 -3.89 -24.31
C LEU A 448 -5.49 -3.11 -23.11
N LEU A 449 -6.71 -3.46 -22.70
CA LEU A 449 -7.41 -2.85 -21.57
C LEU A 449 -7.79 -3.90 -20.53
N ARG A 450 -7.31 -3.73 -19.29
CA ARG A 450 -7.68 -4.60 -18.17
C ARG A 450 -8.95 -4.07 -17.51
N PHE A 451 -9.89 -4.96 -17.20
CA PHE A 451 -11.13 -4.63 -16.49
C PHE A 451 -11.27 -5.46 -15.22
N ASN A 452 -11.43 -4.78 -14.08
CA ASN A 452 -11.71 -5.43 -12.80
C ASN A 452 -13.23 -5.46 -12.57
N ARG A 453 -13.84 -6.64 -12.72
CA ARG A 453 -15.30 -6.83 -12.54
C ARG A 453 -15.81 -6.51 -11.14
N ARG A 454 -15.00 -6.69 -10.08
CA ARG A 454 -15.45 -6.48 -8.69
C ARG A 454 -15.57 -5.01 -8.31
N LYS A 455 -14.68 -4.19 -8.87
CA LYS A 455 -14.62 -2.75 -8.56
C LYS A 455 -15.11 -1.87 -9.72
N CYS A 456 -15.47 -2.46 -10.86
CA CYS A 456 -15.88 -1.77 -12.09
C CYS A 456 -14.86 -0.76 -12.66
N TYR A 457 -13.56 -1.00 -12.42
CA TYR A 457 -12.48 -0.16 -12.96
C TYR A 457 -11.82 -0.76 -14.20
N PHE A 458 -11.38 0.13 -15.08
CA PHE A 458 -10.50 -0.12 -16.22
C PHE A 458 -9.09 0.33 -15.89
N SER A 459 -8.08 -0.29 -16.51
CA SER A 459 -6.68 0.15 -16.40
C SER A 459 -5.90 -0.23 -17.65
N LEU A 460 -5.04 0.67 -18.10
CA LEU A 460 -3.96 0.36 -19.04
C LEU A 460 -2.69 -0.02 -18.29
N HIS A 461 -1.91 -0.92 -18.87
CA HIS A 461 -0.56 -1.18 -18.36
C HIS A 461 0.32 0.06 -18.61
N PRO A 462 1.18 0.50 -17.67
CA PRO A 462 1.99 1.72 -17.83
C PRO A 462 2.79 1.77 -19.15
N PHE A 463 3.41 0.65 -19.53
CA PHE A 463 4.13 0.54 -20.82
C PHE A 463 3.25 0.83 -22.04
N ILE A 464 2.01 0.32 -22.03
CA ILE A 464 1.04 0.52 -23.13
C ILE A 464 0.55 1.97 -23.14
N ARG A 465 0.31 2.53 -21.96
CA ARG A 465 -0.05 3.94 -21.77
C ARG A 465 1.04 4.86 -22.34
N ASP A 466 2.30 4.61 -22.00
CA ASP A 466 3.43 5.42 -22.45
C ASP A 466 3.60 5.33 -23.97
N PHE A 467 3.44 4.15 -24.57
CA PHE A 467 3.44 4.00 -26.04
C PHE A 467 2.31 4.79 -26.71
N PHE A 468 1.09 4.74 -26.18
CA PHE A 468 -0.05 5.47 -26.74
C PHE A 468 0.03 6.98 -26.51
N SER A 469 0.79 7.42 -25.50
CA SER A 469 1.05 8.84 -25.26
C SER A 469 1.83 9.52 -26.39
N LEU A 470 2.51 8.73 -27.23
CA LEU A 470 3.26 9.19 -28.40
C LEU A 470 2.41 9.29 -29.68
N LYS A 471 1.13 8.92 -29.63
CA LYS A 471 0.27 8.84 -30.83
C LYS A 471 -0.40 10.17 -31.17
N PRO A 472 -0.69 10.41 -32.46
CA PRO A 472 -1.48 11.56 -32.87
C PRO A 472 -2.81 11.64 -32.12
N GLY A 473 -3.19 12.84 -31.69
CA GLY A 473 -4.42 13.06 -30.90
C GLY A 473 -4.23 12.99 -29.39
N HIS A 474 -3.12 12.45 -28.88
CA HIS A 474 -2.86 12.42 -27.44
C HIS A 474 -2.76 13.83 -26.83
N THR A 475 -2.15 14.78 -27.54
CA THR A 475 -2.07 16.19 -27.12
C THR A 475 -3.44 16.83 -26.92
N GLU A 476 -4.41 16.54 -27.80
CA GLU A 476 -5.77 17.05 -27.65
C GLU A 476 -6.49 16.37 -26.49
N ALA A 477 -6.39 15.04 -26.39
CA ALA A 477 -6.97 14.29 -25.28
C ALA A 477 -6.43 14.77 -23.92
N LYS A 478 -5.12 15.04 -23.85
CA LYS A 478 -4.44 15.63 -22.70
C LYS A 478 -4.98 17.01 -22.36
N SER A 479 -5.20 17.86 -23.37
CA SER A 479 -5.77 19.20 -23.20
C SER A 479 -7.18 19.14 -22.64
N VAL A 480 -8.03 18.23 -23.13
CA VAL A 480 -9.38 17.99 -22.61
C VAL A 480 -9.33 17.51 -21.15
N PHE A 481 -8.46 16.54 -20.86
CA PHE A 481 -8.24 16.01 -19.50
C PHE A 481 -7.84 17.11 -18.51
N ILE A 482 -6.86 17.95 -18.87
CA ILE A 482 -6.37 19.04 -18.03
C ILE A 482 -7.47 20.09 -17.80
N ARG A 483 -8.23 20.47 -18.84
CA ARG A 483 -9.37 21.39 -18.71
C ARG A 483 -10.41 20.84 -17.73
N HIS A 484 -10.77 19.57 -17.88
CA HIS A 484 -11.75 18.91 -17.01
C HIS A 484 -11.30 18.95 -15.54
N TYR A 485 -10.09 18.47 -15.23
CA TYR A 485 -9.64 18.34 -13.85
C TYR A 485 -9.26 19.67 -13.18
N SER A 486 -8.82 20.67 -13.95
CA SER A 486 -8.63 22.03 -13.43
C SER A 486 -9.98 22.70 -13.11
N ALA A 487 -11.00 22.51 -13.95
CA ALA A 487 -12.37 22.97 -13.67
C ALA A 487 -12.98 22.23 -12.47
N LEU A 488 -12.80 20.90 -12.40
CA LEU A 488 -13.27 20.09 -11.29
C LEU A 488 -12.65 20.58 -9.96
N ALA A 489 -11.35 20.86 -9.92
CA ALA A 489 -10.71 21.39 -8.71
C ALA A 489 -11.34 22.70 -8.22
N VAL A 490 -11.76 23.58 -9.13
CA VAL A 490 -12.48 24.82 -8.78
C VAL A 490 -13.89 24.51 -8.26
N THR A 491 -14.60 23.57 -8.86
CA THR A 491 -15.92 23.12 -8.38
C THR A 491 -15.83 22.51 -6.98
N LEU A 492 -14.88 21.60 -6.76
CA LEU A 492 -14.62 21.00 -5.45
C LEU A 492 -14.29 22.06 -4.40
N TYR A 493 -13.49 23.07 -4.74
CA TYR A 493 -13.22 24.19 -3.83
C TYR A 493 -14.49 24.99 -3.49
N LYS A 494 -15.40 25.22 -4.45
CA LYS A 494 -16.68 25.90 -4.16
C LYS A 494 -17.55 25.06 -3.23
N THR A 495 -17.65 23.75 -3.47
CA THR A 495 -18.40 22.82 -2.61
C THR A 495 -17.76 22.70 -1.23
N PHE A 496 -16.42 22.71 -1.16
CA PHE A 496 -15.68 22.76 0.09
C PHE A 496 -16.01 24.01 0.92
N LEU A 497 -16.16 25.18 0.28
CA LEU A 497 -16.63 26.41 0.94
C LEU A 497 -18.16 26.49 1.07
N SER A 498 -18.77 25.37 1.41
CA SER A 498 -20.20 25.27 1.71
C SER A 498 -20.40 24.29 2.87
N LYS A 499 -21.67 24.08 3.27
CA LYS A 499 -22.03 23.08 4.27
C LYS A 499 -21.80 21.64 3.82
N ASP A 500 -21.61 21.42 2.51
CA ASP A 500 -21.37 20.09 1.91
C ASP A 500 -19.88 19.83 1.64
N CYS A 501 -19.00 20.22 2.57
CA CYS A 501 -17.56 20.06 2.36
C CYS A 501 -17.11 18.59 2.31
N LYS A 502 -17.88 17.68 2.93
CA LYS A 502 -17.60 16.24 2.95
C LYS A 502 -17.65 15.65 1.54
N SER A 503 -18.69 15.97 0.76
CA SER A 503 -18.81 15.50 -0.63
C SER A 503 -17.63 15.98 -1.49
N ALA A 504 -17.12 17.20 -1.26
CA ALA A 504 -15.93 17.69 -1.95
C ALA A 504 -14.67 16.88 -1.62
N ILE A 505 -14.48 16.54 -0.34
CA ILE A 505 -13.34 15.73 0.11
C ILE A 505 -13.44 14.30 -0.44
N ASP A 506 -14.62 13.69 -0.38
CA ASP A 506 -14.84 12.31 -0.87
C ASP A 506 -14.66 12.23 -2.39
N GLN A 507 -15.18 13.22 -3.13
CA GLN A 507 -14.97 13.29 -4.57
C GLN A 507 -13.49 13.54 -4.93
N TYR A 508 -12.77 14.35 -4.16
CA TYR A 508 -11.32 14.49 -4.34
C TYR A 508 -10.59 13.17 -4.10
N ILE A 509 -10.94 12.39 -3.08
CA ILE A 509 -10.30 11.09 -2.81
C ILE A 509 -10.46 10.14 -4.01
N LEU A 510 -11.63 10.14 -4.66
CA LEU A 510 -11.90 9.36 -5.87
C LEU A 510 -11.08 9.84 -7.09
N GLU A 511 -10.87 11.15 -7.22
CA GLU A 511 -10.21 11.77 -8.38
C GLU A 511 -8.74 12.17 -8.14
N LYS A 512 -8.19 11.88 -6.96
CA LYS A 512 -6.87 12.36 -6.48
C LYS A 512 -5.78 12.18 -7.53
N ASN A 513 -5.67 10.96 -8.08
CA ASN A 513 -4.62 10.65 -9.05
C ASN A 513 -4.79 11.41 -10.36
N ASN A 514 -6.02 11.62 -10.81
CA ASN A 514 -6.32 12.32 -12.06
C ASN A 514 -6.07 13.83 -11.93
N ILE A 515 -6.48 14.44 -10.81
CA ILE A 515 -6.17 15.83 -10.48
C ILE A 515 -4.65 16.03 -10.39
N ARG A 516 -3.93 15.13 -9.70
CA ARG A 516 -2.46 15.17 -9.57
C ARG A 516 -1.77 15.09 -10.93
N GLU A 517 -2.23 14.22 -11.83
CA GLU A 517 -1.65 14.08 -13.18
C GLU A 517 -1.91 15.34 -14.03
N ALA A 518 -3.13 15.87 -14.00
CA ALA A 518 -3.46 17.12 -14.69
C ALA A 518 -2.61 18.30 -14.19
N MET A 519 -2.37 18.38 -12.87
CA MET A 519 -1.47 19.36 -12.29
C MET A 519 -0.02 19.13 -12.76
N ALA A 520 0.49 17.89 -12.72
CA ALA A 520 1.86 17.60 -13.15
C ALA A 520 2.09 18.05 -14.61
N TRP A 521 1.18 17.72 -15.52
CA TRP A 521 1.27 18.11 -16.92
C TRP A 521 1.22 19.63 -17.17
N CYS A 522 0.52 20.39 -16.33
CA CYS A 522 0.57 21.85 -16.40
C CYS A 522 1.95 22.41 -16.00
N GLY A 523 2.69 21.72 -15.12
CA GLY A 523 3.99 22.15 -14.62
C GLY A 523 5.21 21.64 -15.41
N ASP A 524 5.08 20.51 -16.11
CA ASP A 524 6.21 19.84 -16.78
C ASP A 524 6.61 20.49 -18.14
N ASP A 525 7.86 20.22 -18.56
CA ASP A 525 8.43 20.54 -19.89
C ASP A 525 7.72 19.73 -20.97
N HIS A 526 6.54 20.18 -21.38
CA HIS A 526 5.82 19.59 -22.49
C HIS A 526 5.61 20.65 -23.58
N PRO A 527 6.34 20.58 -24.71
CA PRO A 527 6.27 21.60 -25.77
C PRO A 527 4.88 21.69 -26.41
N ASP A 528 4.07 20.63 -26.31
CA ASP A 528 2.80 20.52 -27.03
C ASP A 528 1.57 21.11 -26.30
N LEU A 529 1.68 21.51 -25.04
CA LEU A 529 0.56 22.15 -24.33
C LEU A 529 0.60 23.65 -24.56
N ASP A 530 -0.45 24.17 -25.21
CA ASP A 530 -0.64 25.59 -25.46
C ASP A 530 -0.47 26.43 -24.17
N GLN A 531 0.31 27.51 -24.27
CA GLN A 531 0.66 28.34 -23.11
C GLN A 531 -0.57 29.03 -22.52
N THR A 532 -1.55 29.44 -23.34
CA THR A 532 -2.75 30.10 -22.84
C THR A 532 -3.62 29.14 -22.04
N LEU A 533 -3.77 27.90 -22.53
CA LEU A 533 -4.44 26.83 -21.80
C LEU A 533 -3.71 26.50 -20.49
N ARG A 534 -2.38 26.37 -20.53
CA ARG A 534 -1.55 26.11 -19.35
C ARG A 534 -1.79 27.16 -18.27
N GLU A 535 -1.70 28.44 -18.63
CA GLU A 535 -1.91 29.54 -17.69
C GLU A 535 -3.34 29.57 -17.14
N HIS A 536 -4.34 29.30 -17.98
CA HIS A 536 -5.74 29.19 -17.54
C HIS A 536 -5.92 28.08 -16.49
N CYS A 537 -5.36 26.90 -16.73
CA CYS A 537 -5.46 25.76 -15.81
C CYS A 537 -4.67 25.99 -14.51
N ILE A 538 -3.48 26.60 -14.59
CA ILE A 538 -2.72 27.00 -13.39
C ILE A 538 -3.47 28.06 -12.60
N GLN A 539 -4.15 29.00 -13.25
CA GLN A 539 -5.02 29.95 -12.57
C GLN A 539 -6.16 29.25 -11.82
N ALA A 540 -6.77 28.23 -12.42
CA ALA A 540 -7.82 27.43 -11.79
C ALA A 540 -7.29 26.68 -10.55
N PHE A 541 -6.12 26.02 -10.63
CA PHE A 541 -5.49 25.37 -9.48
C PHE A 541 -5.06 26.35 -8.38
N ASN A 542 -4.57 27.53 -8.75
CA ASN A 542 -4.28 28.59 -7.79
C ASN A 542 -5.53 29.08 -7.06
N LYS A 543 -6.70 29.14 -7.74
CA LYS A 543 -7.99 29.50 -7.12
C LYS A 543 -8.48 28.44 -6.13
N SER A 544 -8.21 27.16 -6.38
CA SER A 544 -8.59 26.04 -5.50
C SER A 544 -7.51 25.66 -4.47
N ALA A 545 -6.41 26.40 -4.41
CA ALA A 545 -5.23 26.06 -3.61
C ALA A 545 -5.51 25.91 -2.11
N VAL A 546 -6.48 26.65 -1.54
CA VAL A 546 -6.87 26.50 -0.13
C VAL A 546 -7.46 25.12 0.15
N PHE A 547 -8.30 24.61 -0.76
CA PHE A 547 -8.84 23.26 -0.67
C PHE A 547 -7.75 22.22 -0.92
N LEU A 548 -6.97 22.37 -1.99
CA LEU A 548 -5.87 21.46 -2.32
C LEU A 548 -4.84 21.38 -1.18
N ALA A 549 -4.51 22.50 -0.54
CA ALA A 549 -3.61 22.53 0.62
C ALA A 549 -4.18 21.76 1.82
N LYS A 550 -5.50 21.63 1.94
CA LYS A 550 -6.14 20.83 2.99
C LYS A 550 -6.08 19.33 2.69
N VAL A 551 -6.21 18.91 1.43
CA VAL A 551 -6.37 17.50 1.05
C VAL A 551 -5.11 16.84 0.45
N MET A 552 -4.08 17.62 0.12
CA MET A 552 -2.80 17.13 -0.42
C MET A 552 -1.72 17.06 0.65
N HIS A 553 -0.83 16.06 0.52
CA HIS A 553 0.39 15.97 1.33
C HIS A 553 1.29 17.18 1.11
N LYS A 554 2.08 17.55 2.12
CA LYS A 554 2.93 18.75 2.09
C LYS A 554 3.93 18.75 0.93
N GLN A 555 4.63 17.64 0.74
CA GLN A 555 5.67 17.51 -0.30
C GLN A 555 5.07 17.50 -1.70
N GLU A 556 3.95 16.80 -1.88
CA GLU A 556 3.23 16.72 -3.16
C GLU A 556 2.73 18.10 -3.61
N PHE A 557 2.05 18.83 -2.71
CA PHE A 557 1.56 20.17 -2.98
C PHE A 557 2.72 21.11 -3.36
N ARG A 558 3.80 21.09 -2.58
CA ARG A 558 4.97 21.94 -2.84
C ARG A 558 5.59 21.65 -4.20
N SER A 559 5.85 20.39 -4.51
CA SER A 559 6.44 19.96 -5.78
C SER A 559 5.63 20.44 -7.00
N LEU A 560 4.31 20.31 -6.96
CA LEU A 560 3.45 20.72 -8.07
C LEU A 560 3.37 22.25 -8.23
N PHE A 561 3.24 22.99 -7.13
CA PHE A 561 3.16 24.45 -7.19
C PHE A 561 4.53 25.10 -7.50
N ASP A 562 5.65 24.48 -7.12
CA ASP A 562 6.99 24.92 -7.53
C ASP A 562 7.13 24.81 -9.06
N LYS A 563 6.70 23.68 -9.65
CA LYS A 563 6.65 23.53 -11.11
C LYS A 563 5.78 24.59 -11.78
N PHE A 564 4.62 24.93 -11.22
CA PHE A 564 3.80 26.03 -11.74
C PHE A 564 4.51 27.38 -11.69
N ALA A 565 5.19 27.68 -10.59
CA ALA A 565 5.90 28.94 -10.40
C ALA A 565 6.99 29.16 -11.46
N HIS A 566 7.61 28.09 -11.96
CA HIS A 566 8.61 28.15 -13.04
C HIS A 566 8.01 28.35 -14.44
N ARG A 567 6.72 28.05 -14.65
CA ARG A 567 6.07 28.00 -15.98
C ARG A 567 5.19 29.19 -16.32
N CYS A 568 4.93 30.05 -15.36
CA CYS A 568 3.99 31.15 -15.54
C CYS A 568 4.68 32.50 -15.54
N HIS A 569 4.01 33.48 -16.15
CA HIS A 569 4.35 34.89 -15.99
C HIS A 569 4.24 35.34 -14.52
N MET A 570 4.77 36.53 -14.24
CA MET A 570 5.02 37.03 -12.87
C MET A 570 3.80 36.99 -11.94
N GLN A 571 2.59 37.30 -12.42
CA GLN A 571 1.39 37.33 -11.58
C GLN A 571 1.02 35.94 -11.06
N LEU A 572 0.85 34.96 -11.96
CA LEU A 572 0.56 33.57 -11.59
C LEU A 572 1.68 32.96 -10.77
N ARG A 573 2.95 33.28 -11.07
CA ARG A 573 4.10 32.88 -10.25
C ARG A 573 3.96 33.39 -8.81
N SER A 574 3.58 34.64 -8.60
CA SER A 574 3.38 35.19 -7.24
C SER A 574 2.24 34.48 -6.49
N ALA A 575 1.19 34.04 -7.19
CA ALA A 575 0.10 33.26 -6.61
C ALA A 575 0.58 31.87 -6.18
N CYS A 576 1.38 31.19 -7.01
CA CYS A 576 1.98 29.91 -6.66
C CYS A 576 2.86 30.02 -5.41
N LEU A 577 3.76 31.01 -5.37
CA LEU A 577 4.62 31.28 -4.21
C LEU A 577 3.80 31.58 -2.94
N THR A 578 2.72 32.36 -3.07
CA THR A 578 1.78 32.62 -1.96
C THR A 578 1.19 31.32 -1.42
N ASN A 579 0.75 30.44 -2.32
CA ASN A 579 0.14 29.16 -1.97
C ASN A 579 1.14 28.17 -1.34
N ILE A 580 2.38 28.13 -1.82
CA ILE A 580 3.47 27.35 -1.21
C ILE A 580 3.73 27.83 0.21
N GLY A 581 3.93 29.14 0.40
CA GLY A 581 4.15 29.72 1.72
C GLY A 581 2.99 29.47 2.68
N MET A 582 1.75 29.60 2.20
CA MET A 582 0.54 29.24 2.96
C MET A 582 0.55 27.77 3.38
N LYS A 583 0.86 26.83 2.47
CA LYS A 583 0.91 25.39 2.80
C LYS A 583 1.98 25.09 3.85
N VAL A 584 3.14 25.74 3.78
CA VAL A 584 4.20 25.58 4.80
C VAL A 584 3.71 26.01 6.18
N VAL A 585 3.03 27.16 6.28
CA VAL A 585 2.45 27.63 7.56
C VAL A 585 1.38 26.66 8.07
N LEU A 586 0.46 26.22 7.21
CA LEU A 586 -0.66 25.35 7.60
C LEU A 586 -0.23 23.93 7.97
N SER A 587 0.84 23.41 7.38
CA SER A 587 1.36 22.07 7.65
C SER A 587 2.39 22.04 8.78
N CYS A 588 2.64 23.15 9.46
CA CYS A 588 3.44 23.12 10.69
C CYS A 588 2.53 22.79 11.87
N THR A 589 2.84 21.70 12.56
CA THR A 589 2.08 21.18 13.71
C THR A 589 2.69 21.57 15.05
N CYS A 590 3.83 22.25 15.05
CA CYS A 590 4.36 22.93 16.22
C CYS A 590 3.37 24.04 16.62
N THR A 591 2.70 23.85 17.75
CA THR A 591 1.76 24.82 18.33
C THR A 591 2.20 25.12 19.75
N PRO A 592 2.13 26.38 20.23
CA PRO A 592 1.52 27.55 19.60
C PRO A 592 2.44 28.30 18.61
N HIS A 593 3.65 27.79 18.35
CA HIS A 593 4.67 28.44 17.52
C HIS A 593 5.02 27.62 16.29
N ILE A 594 5.03 28.28 15.12
CA ILE A 594 5.65 27.71 13.91
C ILE A 594 7.14 27.47 14.17
N CYS A 595 7.64 26.26 13.87
CA CYS A 595 9.06 25.96 14.07
C CYS A 595 9.95 26.83 13.17
N GLN A 596 11.19 27.12 13.60
CA GLN A 596 12.07 28.06 12.92
C GLN A 596 12.31 27.71 11.45
N ARG A 597 12.40 26.42 11.14
CA ARG A 597 12.57 25.93 9.76
C ARG A 597 11.36 26.26 8.88
N ALA A 598 10.16 25.93 9.34
CA ALA A 598 8.93 26.23 8.61
C ALA A 598 8.73 27.76 8.49
N LEU A 599 9.07 28.51 9.54
CA LEU A 599 9.03 29.97 9.55
C LEU A 599 9.94 30.57 8.46
N ASN A 600 11.21 30.14 8.42
CA ASN A 600 12.18 30.62 7.44
C ASN A 600 11.72 30.34 6.01
N GLN A 601 11.28 29.10 5.72
CA GLN A 601 10.80 28.70 4.39
C GLN A 601 9.54 29.47 3.97
N ALA A 602 8.56 29.58 4.86
CA ALA A 602 7.32 30.30 4.58
C ALA A 602 7.59 31.77 4.32
N LYS A 603 8.37 32.42 5.20
CA LYS A 603 8.71 33.83 5.11
C LYS A 603 9.47 34.15 3.83
N GLU A 604 10.49 33.36 3.49
CA GLU A 604 11.27 33.57 2.27
C GLU A 604 10.36 33.56 1.04
N THR A 605 9.54 32.51 0.91
CA THR A 605 8.63 32.32 -0.22
C THR A 605 7.58 33.44 -0.30
N LEU A 606 6.97 33.79 0.83
CA LEU A 606 5.95 34.85 0.92
C LEU A 606 6.54 36.24 0.68
N THR A 607 7.78 36.50 1.10
CA THR A 607 8.47 37.77 0.84
C THR A 607 8.74 37.94 -0.65
N GLN A 608 9.17 36.87 -1.33
CA GLN A 608 9.32 36.86 -2.79
C GLN A 608 7.98 37.13 -3.49
N ALA A 609 6.90 36.46 -3.08
CA ALA A 609 5.56 36.70 -3.61
C ALA A 609 5.10 38.16 -3.41
N ASN A 610 5.27 38.68 -2.19
CA ASN A 610 4.94 40.05 -1.81
C ASN A 610 5.70 41.09 -2.66
N LYS A 611 6.99 40.85 -2.92
CA LYS A 611 7.81 41.74 -3.77
C LYS A 611 7.27 41.79 -5.21
N ILE A 612 6.96 40.64 -5.79
CA ILE A 612 6.39 40.57 -7.15
C ILE A 612 5.05 41.30 -7.21
N GLN A 613 4.16 41.04 -6.25
CA GLN A 613 2.83 41.67 -6.18
C GLN A 613 2.92 43.19 -6.01
N SER A 614 3.89 43.68 -5.23
CA SER A 614 4.06 45.13 -4.99
C SER A 614 4.60 45.88 -6.23
N THR A 615 5.27 45.18 -7.14
CA THR A 615 5.80 45.78 -8.39
C THR A 615 4.83 45.68 -9.56
N ALA A 616 3.83 44.82 -9.49
CA ALA A 616 2.86 44.59 -10.57
C ALA A 616 1.67 45.55 -10.46
N LYS A 617 1.19 46.07 -11.60
CA LYS A 617 0.02 46.98 -11.65
C LYS A 617 -1.32 46.25 -11.51
N ASP A 618 -1.39 45.00 -11.95
CA ASP A 618 -2.61 44.18 -11.95
C ASP A 618 -2.37 42.88 -11.18
N PHE A 619 -2.87 42.75 -9.96
CA PHE A 619 -2.84 41.49 -9.20
C PHE A 619 -4.18 41.23 -8.52
N SER A 620 -4.45 39.96 -8.20
CA SER A 620 -5.67 39.58 -7.49
C SER A 620 -5.63 40.04 -6.03
N ASP A 621 -6.58 40.89 -5.62
CA ASP A 621 -6.74 41.30 -4.23
C ASP A 621 -6.90 40.12 -3.26
N ALA A 622 -7.53 39.03 -3.72
CA ALA A 622 -7.66 37.81 -2.91
C ALA A 622 -6.29 37.17 -2.63
N THR A 623 -5.44 37.06 -3.65
CA THR A 623 -4.09 36.49 -3.53
C THR A 623 -3.19 37.41 -2.71
N ARG A 624 -3.30 38.73 -2.91
CA ARG A 624 -2.57 39.74 -2.11
C ARG A 624 -2.93 39.63 -0.64
N ALA A 625 -4.22 39.59 -0.32
CA ALA A 625 -4.68 39.46 1.05
C ALA A 625 -4.18 38.15 1.70
N GLN A 626 -4.23 37.03 0.96
CA GLN A 626 -3.70 35.75 1.45
C GLN A 626 -2.20 35.82 1.77
N CYS A 627 -1.41 36.42 0.87
CA CYS A 627 0.02 36.59 1.03
C CYS A 627 0.34 37.44 2.25
N LEU A 628 -0.32 38.59 2.40
CA LEU A 628 -0.11 39.53 3.50
C LEU A 628 -0.55 38.95 4.85
N SER A 629 -1.66 38.23 4.91
CA SER A 629 -2.12 37.56 6.14
C SER A 629 -1.07 36.57 6.65
N LYS A 630 -0.58 35.68 5.77
CA LYS A 630 0.43 34.67 6.14
C LYS A 630 1.80 35.28 6.41
N LEU A 631 2.23 36.26 5.61
CA LEU A 631 3.50 36.96 5.83
C LEU A 631 3.47 37.76 7.12
N GLY A 632 2.35 38.42 7.43
CA GLY A 632 2.15 39.14 8.68
C GLY A 632 2.27 38.24 9.89
N PHE A 633 1.63 37.06 9.87
CA PHE A 633 1.82 36.04 10.90
C PHE A 633 3.29 35.62 11.03
N CYS A 634 4.00 35.36 9.93
CA CYS A 634 5.43 35.06 9.97
C CYS A 634 6.26 36.20 10.58
N CYS A 635 5.98 37.46 10.24
CA CYS A 635 6.66 38.61 10.83
C CYS A 635 6.45 38.70 12.35
N VAL A 636 5.23 38.43 12.84
CA VAL A 636 4.95 38.40 14.29
C VAL A 636 5.72 37.28 14.98
N CYS A 637 5.80 36.09 14.38
CA CYS A 637 6.59 34.96 14.89
C CYS A 637 8.08 35.27 14.98
N GLU A 638 8.61 36.10 14.08
CA GLU A 638 10.00 36.56 14.11
C GLU A 638 10.25 37.72 15.10
N GLY A 639 9.19 38.30 15.67
CA GLY A 639 9.28 39.46 16.57
C GLY A 639 9.18 40.82 15.87
N ARG A 640 8.94 40.87 14.55
CA ARG A 640 8.61 42.11 13.83
C ARG A 640 7.12 42.42 13.97
N VAL A 641 6.71 42.72 15.20
CA VAL A 641 5.30 42.76 15.61
C VAL A 641 4.50 43.84 14.90
N SER A 642 4.99 45.09 14.83
CA SER A 642 4.27 46.20 14.17
C SER A 642 4.03 45.92 12.69
N GLU A 643 5.10 45.59 11.95
CA GLU A 643 5.03 45.26 10.52
C GLU A 643 4.09 44.07 10.28
N GLY A 644 4.14 43.05 11.15
CA GLY A 644 3.29 41.87 11.03
C GLY A 644 1.80 42.19 11.15
N PHE A 645 1.40 42.99 12.15
CA PHE A 645 0.01 43.42 12.29
C PHE A 645 -0.42 44.38 11.18
N GLU A 646 0.46 45.28 10.71
CA GLU A 646 0.17 46.14 9.55
C GLU A 646 -0.17 45.32 8.29
N TYR A 647 0.59 44.25 8.00
CA TYR A 647 0.26 43.37 6.88
C TYR A 647 -1.08 42.66 7.06
N ILE A 648 -1.40 42.18 8.27
CA ILE A 648 -2.69 41.54 8.57
C ILE A 648 -3.84 42.54 8.41
N ASP A 649 -3.67 43.79 8.86
CA ASP A 649 -4.69 44.84 8.72
C ASP A 649 -4.95 45.20 7.25
N ILE A 650 -3.89 45.29 6.43
CA ILE A 650 -4.03 45.48 4.98
C ILE A 650 -4.78 44.30 4.35
N ALA A 651 -4.45 43.05 4.74
CA ALA A 651 -5.15 41.86 4.26
C ALA A 651 -6.64 41.88 4.61
N LEU A 652 -6.98 42.23 5.85
CA LEU A 652 -8.36 42.36 6.32
C LEU A 652 -9.12 43.45 5.56
N LYS A 653 -8.48 44.60 5.31
CA LYS A 653 -9.07 45.68 4.51
C LYS A 653 -9.39 45.22 3.09
N LEU A 654 -8.44 44.57 2.42
CA LEU A 654 -8.64 44.01 1.08
C LEU A 654 -9.82 43.02 1.05
N ARG A 655 -9.89 42.07 2.00
CA ARG A 655 -11.01 41.12 2.09
C ARG A 655 -12.35 41.80 2.38
N LYS A 656 -12.36 42.81 3.26
CA LYS A 656 -13.56 43.58 3.58
C LYS A 656 -14.08 44.36 2.36
N ASP A 657 -13.20 44.96 1.58
CA ASP A 657 -13.61 45.71 0.39
C ASP A 657 -14.11 44.76 -0.71
N ARG A 658 -13.50 43.58 -0.86
CA ARG A 658 -14.01 42.52 -1.74
C ARG A 658 -15.39 42.00 -1.31
N ALA A 659 -15.61 41.79 -0.01
CA ALA A 659 -16.90 41.31 0.51
C ALA A 659 -18.05 42.33 0.34
N LYS A 660 -17.76 43.61 0.08
CA LYS A 660 -18.77 44.63 -0.26
C LYS A 660 -19.18 44.57 -1.73
N ALA A 661 -18.30 44.12 -2.61
CA ALA A 661 -18.68 43.87 -4.00
C ALA A 661 -19.63 42.65 -4.02
N GLU A 662 -20.81 42.77 -4.64
CA GLU A 662 -21.89 41.77 -4.54
C GLU A 662 -21.50 40.37 -5.05
N PHE A 663 -20.44 40.24 -5.83
CA PHE A 663 -19.95 38.98 -6.37
C PHE A 663 -19.13 38.18 -5.32
N GLU A 664 -19.57 36.98 -4.97
CA GLU A 664 -18.91 36.04 -4.02
C GLU A 664 -18.87 36.48 -2.52
N LYS A 665 -19.82 37.28 -2.05
CA LYS A 665 -19.90 37.80 -0.66
C LYS A 665 -19.63 36.75 0.44
N SER A 666 -20.29 35.59 0.40
CA SER A 666 -20.13 34.54 1.42
C SER A 666 -18.71 33.95 1.45
N LYS A 667 -18.08 33.76 0.28
CA LYS A 667 -16.71 33.24 0.19
C LYS A 667 -15.69 34.23 0.74
N ASP A 668 -15.79 35.51 0.39
CA ASP A 668 -14.84 36.51 0.92
C ASP A 668 -15.07 36.78 2.42
N GLN A 669 -16.30 36.61 2.95
CA GLN A 669 -16.56 36.57 4.41
C GLN A 669 -15.84 35.40 5.09
N VAL A 670 -15.92 34.19 4.53
CA VAL A 670 -15.19 33.00 5.04
C VAL A 670 -13.68 33.23 5.00
N MET A 671 -13.15 33.79 3.91
CA MET A 671 -11.71 34.07 3.80
C MET A 671 -11.26 35.24 4.70
N MET A 672 -12.15 36.19 5.00
CA MET A 672 -11.89 37.21 6.01
C MET A 672 -11.81 36.60 7.42
N ALA A 673 -12.70 35.65 7.75
CA ALA A 673 -12.61 34.90 9.00
C ALA A 673 -11.30 34.09 9.11
N ALA A 674 -10.80 33.54 7.99
CA ALA A 674 -9.48 32.91 7.95
C ALA A 674 -8.33 33.89 8.25
N CYS A 675 -8.40 35.13 7.75
CA CYS A 675 -7.43 36.17 8.08
C CYS A 675 -7.51 36.58 9.57
N LEU A 676 -8.72 36.67 10.13
CA LEU A 676 -8.93 36.91 11.56
C LEU A 676 -8.40 35.76 12.43
N ASN A 677 -8.42 34.53 11.92
CA ASN A 677 -7.77 33.42 12.62
C ASN A 677 -6.24 33.55 12.62
N ASP A 678 -5.63 34.08 11.54
CA ASP A 678 -4.20 34.42 11.50
C ASP A 678 -3.86 35.61 12.44
N LEU A 679 -4.78 36.56 12.60
CA LEU A 679 -4.67 37.61 13.61
C LEU A 679 -4.68 37.02 15.02
N ALA A 680 -5.63 36.15 15.32
CA ALA A 680 -5.72 35.45 16.61
C ALA A 680 -4.49 34.56 16.86
N ALA A 681 -3.95 33.94 15.81
CA ALA A 681 -2.68 33.21 15.87
C ALA A 681 -1.53 34.12 16.31
N SER A 682 -1.43 35.30 15.69
CA SER A 682 -0.43 36.31 16.01
C SER A 682 -0.57 36.82 17.45
N GLN A 683 -1.81 36.97 17.94
CA GLN A 683 -2.09 37.33 19.33
C GLN A 683 -1.63 36.24 20.32
N MET A 684 -1.81 34.95 19.99
CA MET A 684 -1.28 33.84 20.81
C MET A 684 0.23 33.86 20.91
N VAL A 685 0.93 34.12 19.79
CA VAL A 685 2.41 34.26 19.79
C VAL A 685 2.86 35.38 20.71
N GLN A 686 2.07 36.45 20.80
CA GLN A 686 2.28 37.58 21.74
C GLN A 686 1.78 37.28 23.17
N ARG A 687 1.44 36.02 23.49
CA ARG A 687 0.87 35.55 24.76
C ARG A 687 -0.45 36.22 25.16
N LYS A 688 -1.16 36.82 24.21
CA LYS A 688 -2.48 37.46 24.41
C LYS A 688 -3.61 36.44 24.18
N HIS A 689 -3.58 35.33 24.91
CA HIS A 689 -4.49 34.19 24.70
C HIS A 689 -5.98 34.56 24.87
N MET A 690 -6.32 35.38 25.88
CA MET A 690 -7.71 35.85 26.07
C MET A 690 -8.23 36.66 24.87
N LEU A 691 -7.39 37.53 24.30
CA LEU A 691 -7.75 38.31 23.11
C LEU A 691 -7.91 37.41 21.87
N ALA A 692 -7.05 36.39 21.74
CA ALA A 692 -7.15 35.41 20.66
C ALA A 692 -8.43 34.58 20.75
N ILE A 693 -8.81 34.14 21.95
CA ILE A 693 -10.07 33.44 22.22
C ILE A 693 -11.25 34.35 21.84
N GLN A 694 -11.26 35.59 22.35
CA GLN A 694 -12.31 36.56 22.04
C GLN A 694 -12.44 36.76 20.52
N THR A 695 -11.34 37.03 19.83
CA THR A 695 -11.33 37.23 18.37
C THR A 695 -11.96 36.05 17.63
N ARG A 696 -11.65 34.81 18.04
CA ARG A 696 -12.22 33.61 17.39
C ARG A 696 -13.70 33.42 17.71
N LEU A 697 -14.10 33.56 18.97
CA LEU A 697 -15.48 33.37 19.40
C LEU A 697 -16.42 34.44 18.81
N THR A 698 -15.97 35.69 18.70
CA THR A 698 -16.83 36.80 18.28
C THR A 698 -16.81 37.06 16.77
N HIS A 699 -15.72 36.74 16.07
CA HIS A 699 -15.54 37.13 14.67
C HIS A 699 -15.25 35.98 13.71
N VAL A 700 -14.80 34.81 14.17
CA VAL A 700 -14.43 33.68 13.30
C VAL A 700 -15.49 32.59 13.32
N LEU A 701 -15.79 32.01 14.49
CA LEU A 701 -16.73 30.90 14.61
C LEU A 701 -18.12 31.23 14.06
N PRO A 702 -18.74 32.40 14.36
CA PRO A 702 -20.08 32.70 13.84
C PRO A 702 -20.14 32.65 12.31
N VAL A 703 -19.09 33.14 11.64
CA VAL A 703 -19.00 33.14 10.17
C VAL A 703 -18.88 31.70 9.65
N TYR A 704 -18.02 30.88 10.26
CA TYR A 704 -17.85 29.49 9.85
C TYR A 704 -19.08 28.63 10.14
N GLU A 705 -19.71 28.76 11.31
CA GLU A 705 -20.92 28.01 11.66
C GLU A 705 -22.09 28.39 10.73
N GLU A 706 -22.27 29.68 10.44
CA GLU A 706 -23.35 30.15 9.56
C GLU A 706 -23.16 29.67 8.11
N ASN A 707 -21.95 29.83 7.56
CA ASN A 707 -21.67 29.61 6.13
C ASN A 707 -21.22 28.17 5.81
N LEU A 708 -20.52 27.50 6.72
CA LEU A 708 -19.88 26.20 6.49
C LEU A 708 -20.40 25.08 7.40
N GLY A 709 -20.99 25.39 8.56
CA GLY A 709 -21.37 24.37 9.55
C GLY A 709 -20.17 23.61 10.10
N ASP A 710 -20.30 22.28 10.25
CA ASP A 710 -19.19 21.41 10.59
C ASP A 710 -18.20 21.35 9.42
N HIS A 711 -17.02 21.95 9.64
CA HIS A 711 -16.03 22.17 8.59
C HIS A 711 -14.60 22.06 9.16
N PRO A 712 -13.58 21.66 8.37
CA PRO A 712 -12.19 21.59 8.85
C PRO A 712 -11.66 22.92 9.39
N PHE A 713 -12.18 24.07 8.93
CA PHE A 713 -11.84 25.39 9.46
C PHE A 713 -12.45 25.64 10.85
N THR A 714 -13.69 25.20 11.08
CA THR A 714 -14.35 25.25 12.40
C THR A 714 -13.56 24.41 13.40
N ALA A 715 -13.21 23.17 13.03
CA ALA A 715 -12.39 22.29 13.86
C ALA A 715 -11.02 22.91 14.18
N THR A 716 -10.33 23.46 13.18
CA THR A 716 -9.04 24.15 13.38
C THR A 716 -9.19 25.30 14.39
N THR A 717 -10.25 26.10 14.26
CA THR A 717 -10.51 27.24 15.16
C THR A 717 -10.77 26.77 16.59
N LEU A 718 -11.58 25.71 16.76
CA LEU A 718 -11.88 25.11 18.06
C LEU A 718 -10.62 24.54 18.73
N ASN A 719 -9.77 23.83 17.98
CA ASN A 719 -8.50 23.33 18.49
C ASN A 719 -7.61 24.47 19.02
N TRP A 720 -7.54 25.58 18.29
CA TRP A 720 -6.72 26.73 18.69
C TRP A 720 -7.30 27.50 19.89
N ILE A 721 -8.63 27.55 20.02
CA ILE A 721 -9.29 28.05 21.23
C ILE A 721 -8.90 27.17 22.41
N GLY A 722 -9.00 25.85 22.26
CA GLY A 722 -8.62 24.90 23.30
C GLY A 722 -7.15 25.02 23.71
N ASN A 723 -6.23 25.12 22.75
CA ASN A 723 -4.81 25.37 23.02
C ASN A 723 -4.57 26.70 23.75
N SER A 724 -5.40 27.72 23.52
CA SER A 724 -5.32 28.99 24.23
C SER A 724 -5.82 28.87 25.68
N TYR A 725 -6.90 28.11 25.91
CA TYR A 725 -7.37 27.79 27.27
C TYR A 725 -6.36 26.95 28.04
N HIS A 726 -5.73 25.96 27.39
CA HIS A 726 -4.64 25.18 27.96
C HIS A 726 -3.49 26.07 28.42
N ALA A 727 -3.05 27.01 27.59
CA ALA A 727 -2.00 27.97 27.94
C ALA A 727 -2.39 28.92 29.10
N LEU A 728 -3.68 29.09 29.36
CA LEU A 728 -4.20 29.86 30.49
C LEU A 728 -4.43 29.01 31.75
N GLY A 729 -4.19 27.69 31.69
CA GLY A 729 -4.44 26.74 32.79
C GLY A 729 -5.91 26.31 32.94
N ASP A 730 -6.78 26.71 32.01
CA ASP A 730 -8.20 26.30 31.99
C ASP A 730 -8.36 25.02 31.17
N TYR A 731 -7.98 23.90 31.79
CA TYR A 731 -7.94 22.61 31.10
C TYR A 731 -9.32 22.05 30.76
N ASP A 732 -10.38 22.43 31.51
CA ASP A 732 -11.75 21.99 31.22
C ASP A 732 -12.27 22.59 29.90
N ASN A 733 -12.08 23.90 29.70
CA ASN A 733 -12.43 24.51 28.42
C ASN A 733 -11.50 24.06 27.30
N ALA A 734 -10.23 23.76 27.60
CA ALA A 734 -9.31 23.16 26.62
C ALA A 734 -9.85 21.82 26.10
N VAL A 735 -10.14 20.87 27.00
CA VAL A 735 -10.69 19.56 26.66
C VAL A 735 -12.01 19.69 25.90
N LYS A 736 -12.91 20.56 26.34
CA LYS A 736 -14.22 20.79 25.68
C LYS A 736 -14.05 21.18 24.20
N HIS A 737 -13.22 22.18 23.93
CA HIS A 737 -13.06 22.69 22.57
C HIS A 737 -12.23 21.76 21.68
N ILE A 738 -11.16 21.14 22.21
CA ILE A 738 -10.34 20.19 21.44
C ILE A 738 -11.15 18.92 21.12
N SER A 739 -11.95 18.40 22.06
CA SER A 739 -12.82 17.23 21.81
C SER A 739 -13.79 17.48 20.65
N LYS A 740 -14.41 18.67 20.58
CA LYS A 740 -15.29 19.02 19.46
C LYS A 740 -14.51 19.11 18.13
N SER A 741 -13.26 19.58 18.16
CA SER A 741 -12.38 19.55 16.98
C SER A 741 -12.09 18.12 16.51
N VAL A 742 -11.77 17.20 17.43
CA VAL A 742 -11.54 15.78 17.13
C VAL A 742 -12.76 15.15 16.46
N GLU A 743 -13.96 15.38 17.02
CA GLU A 743 -15.23 14.85 16.50
C GLU A 743 -15.44 15.27 15.03
N ILE A 744 -15.34 16.58 14.74
CA ILE A 744 -15.52 17.12 13.39
C ILE A 744 -14.45 16.56 12.44
N ARG A 745 -13.17 16.50 12.86
CA ARG A 745 -12.07 16.02 12.01
C ARG A 745 -12.18 14.53 11.71
N ARG A 746 -12.54 13.69 12.68
CA ARG A 746 -12.80 12.26 12.44
C ARG A 746 -13.93 12.05 11.44
N GLN A 747 -15.03 12.80 11.57
CA GLN A 747 -16.18 12.69 10.66
C GLN A 747 -15.83 13.12 9.22
N LEU A 748 -15.09 14.21 9.06
CA LEU A 748 -14.85 14.81 7.75
C LEU A 748 -13.60 14.26 7.05
N LEU A 749 -12.49 14.15 7.77
CA LEU A 749 -11.16 13.83 7.24
C LEU A 749 -10.73 12.38 7.51
N GLY A 750 -11.24 11.75 8.58
CA GLY A 750 -10.81 10.41 8.98
C GLY A 750 -9.32 10.36 9.35
N ASN A 751 -8.58 9.45 8.72
CA ASN A 751 -7.14 9.26 8.92
C ASN A 751 -6.35 10.38 8.25
N HIS A 752 -6.13 11.46 8.99
CA HIS A 752 -5.51 12.68 8.52
C HIS A 752 -4.62 13.30 9.59
N GLN A 753 -3.51 13.94 9.18
CA GLN A 753 -2.52 14.56 10.07
C GLN A 753 -3.15 15.54 11.08
N GLU A 754 -4.11 16.37 10.63
CA GLU A 754 -4.85 17.27 11.53
C GLU A 754 -5.74 16.54 12.56
N THR A 755 -6.28 15.37 12.22
CA THR A 755 -7.02 14.53 13.19
C THR A 755 -6.06 14.04 14.26
N ALA A 756 -4.89 13.53 13.85
CA ALA A 756 -3.86 13.06 14.77
C ALA A 756 -3.37 14.17 15.70
N LYS A 757 -3.15 15.38 15.14
CA LYS A 757 -2.76 16.54 15.93
C LYS A 757 -3.80 16.95 16.97
N SER A 758 -5.10 16.90 16.65
CA SER A 758 -6.14 17.18 17.64
C SER A 758 -6.21 16.11 18.73
N LEU A 759 -5.98 14.84 18.40
CA LEU A 759 -5.90 13.75 19.38
C LEU A 759 -4.72 13.96 20.33
N TYR A 760 -3.56 14.31 19.78
CA TYR A 760 -2.38 14.68 20.56
C TYR A 760 -2.67 15.85 21.51
N ASP A 761 -3.22 16.96 21.00
CA ASP A 761 -3.53 18.14 21.81
C ASP A 761 -4.55 17.81 22.91
N LEU A 762 -5.50 16.90 22.64
CA LEU A 762 -6.47 16.43 23.63
C LEU A 762 -5.80 15.58 24.71
N GLY A 763 -4.91 14.66 24.32
CA GLY A 763 -4.14 13.84 25.25
C GLY A 763 -3.23 14.67 26.16
N VAL A 764 -2.60 15.72 25.62
CA VAL A 764 -1.84 16.70 26.42
C VAL A 764 -2.75 17.43 27.40
N ALA A 765 -3.94 17.87 26.99
CA ALA A 765 -4.88 18.53 27.90
C ALA A 765 -5.35 17.60 29.04
N PHE A 766 -5.61 16.32 28.77
CA PHE A 766 -5.92 15.34 29.82
C PHE A 766 -4.72 15.04 30.73
N THR A 767 -3.50 15.06 30.20
CA THR A 767 -2.27 14.93 31.01
C THR A 767 -2.17 16.08 32.01
N ALA A 768 -2.44 17.32 31.58
CA ALA A 768 -2.43 18.49 32.45
C ALA A 768 -3.55 18.44 33.53
N LYS A 769 -4.66 17.75 33.23
CA LYS A 769 -5.70 17.41 34.21
C LYS A 769 -5.36 16.26 35.16
N GLN A 770 -4.21 15.61 34.97
CA GLN A 770 -3.80 14.41 35.71
C GLN A 770 -4.72 13.19 35.45
N GLU A 771 -5.46 13.19 34.35
CA GLU A 771 -6.27 12.06 33.87
C GLU A 771 -5.42 11.19 32.92
N TYR A 772 -4.37 10.58 33.46
CA TYR A 772 -3.28 10.02 32.67
C TYR A 772 -3.66 8.79 31.83
N GLU A 773 -4.59 7.93 32.26
CA GLU A 773 -5.04 6.79 31.46
C GLU A 773 -5.81 7.23 30.21
N THR A 774 -6.64 8.26 30.32
CA THR A 774 -7.36 8.84 29.18
C THR A 774 -6.38 9.51 28.24
N ALA A 775 -5.42 10.26 28.78
CA ALA A 775 -4.36 10.88 27.99
C ALA A 775 -3.56 9.86 27.19
N LEU A 776 -3.12 8.77 27.82
CA LEU A 776 -2.31 7.74 27.18
C LEU A 776 -3.04 7.12 25.99
N LYS A 777 -4.32 6.72 26.15
CA LYS A 777 -5.12 6.16 25.04
C LYS A 777 -5.23 7.10 23.85
N LEU A 778 -5.42 8.39 24.11
CA LEU A 778 -5.53 9.40 23.06
C LEU A 778 -4.20 9.64 22.35
N LEU A 779 -3.10 9.60 23.09
CA LEU A 779 -1.75 9.75 22.54
C LEU A 779 -1.31 8.51 21.75
N GLU A 780 -1.66 7.31 22.19
CA GLU A 780 -1.48 6.06 21.44
C GLU A 780 -2.23 6.13 20.09
N GLU A 781 -3.51 6.53 20.12
CA GLU A 781 -4.29 6.70 18.89
C GLU A 781 -3.70 7.78 17.97
N ALA A 782 -3.18 8.88 18.55
CA ALA A 782 -2.50 9.92 17.79
C ALA A 782 -1.22 9.39 17.12
N ALA A 783 -0.44 8.56 17.82
CA ALA A 783 0.79 7.95 17.31
C ALA A 783 0.50 6.96 16.18
N ASP A 784 -0.47 6.06 16.37
CA ASP A 784 -0.91 5.10 15.35
C ASP A 784 -1.33 5.84 14.07
N LEU A 785 -2.12 6.90 14.21
CA LEU A 785 -2.56 7.70 13.07
C LEU A 785 -1.40 8.46 12.42
N GLN A 786 -0.48 9.00 13.21
CA GLN A 786 0.73 9.67 12.72
C GLN A 786 1.61 8.71 11.92
N GLU A 787 1.76 7.45 12.33
CA GLU A 787 2.50 6.43 11.58
C GLU A 787 1.85 6.13 10.22
N GLU A 788 0.52 6.08 10.14
CA GLU A 788 -0.20 5.84 8.88
C GLU A 788 -0.11 7.01 7.89
N VAL A 789 -0.16 8.25 8.40
CA VAL A 789 -0.23 9.48 7.58
C VAL A 789 1.08 10.26 7.55
N LEU A 790 2.18 9.61 7.94
CA LEU A 790 3.45 10.25 8.28
C LEU A 790 4.04 11.09 7.14
N ASP A 791 4.00 12.43 7.29
CA ASP A 791 4.73 13.37 6.42
C ASP A 791 6.15 13.68 6.98
N THR A 792 6.34 13.60 8.32
CA THR A 792 7.62 13.81 9.04
C THR A 792 7.63 13.08 10.39
N TYR A 793 8.79 12.63 10.88
CA TYR A 793 8.93 12.03 12.23
C TYR A 793 8.79 13.03 13.39
N GLU A 794 8.81 14.35 13.12
CA GLU A 794 8.76 15.41 14.14
C GLU A 794 7.54 15.26 15.08
N GLU A 795 6.39 14.88 14.55
CA GLU A 795 5.15 14.73 15.33
C GLU A 795 5.20 13.53 16.29
N LEU A 796 5.71 12.39 15.83
CA LEU A 796 5.86 11.19 16.65
C LEU A 796 6.81 11.42 17.83
N ILE A 797 7.87 12.22 17.64
CA ILE A 797 8.80 12.59 18.72
C ILE A 797 8.04 13.19 19.90
N PHE A 798 7.17 14.17 19.62
CA PHE A 798 6.38 14.86 20.64
C PHE A 798 5.29 13.97 21.25
N THR A 799 4.64 13.12 20.43
CA THR A 799 3.62 12.19 20.93
C THR A 799 4.23 11.18 21.90
N HIS A 800 5.35 10.54 21.55
CA HIS A 800 6.05 9.62 22.45
C HIS A 800 6.55 10.31 23.73
N GLN A 801 7.00 11.56 23.65
CA GLN A 801 7.37 12.34 24.85
C GLN A 801 6.17 12.58 25.76
N ALA A 802 5.02 12.97 25.19
CA ALA A 802 3.80 13.15 25.97
C ALA A 802 3.31 11.84 26.59
N MET A 803 3.43 10.71 25.88
CA MET A 803 3.12 9.38 26.43
C MET A 803 4.02 9.05 27.62
N ALA A 804 5.32 9.32 27.51
CA ALA A 804 6.27 9.13 28.62
C ALA A 804 5.89 9.97 29.86
N VAL A 805 5.43 11.21 29.66
CA VAL A 805 4.94 12.06 30.77
C VAL A 805 3.70 11.45 31.42
N ALA A 806 2.70 11.03 30.63
CA ALA A 806 1.50 10.39 31.15
C ALA A 806 1.82 9.09 31.91
N LEU A 807 2.70 8.24 31.37
CA LEU A 807 3.16 7.00 32.00
C LEU A 807 3.87 7.25 33.34
N ARG A 808 4.71 8.30 33.43
CA ARG A 808 5.31 8.70 34.71
C ARG A 808 4.24 9.14 35.72
N GLY A 809 3.21 9.86 35.28
CA GLY A 809 2.06 10.22 36.10
C GLY A 809 1.33 9.01 36.68
N LEU A 810 1.30 7.90 35.94
CA LEU A 810 0.76 6.60 36.37
C LEU A 810 1.72 5.75 37.24
N GLY A 811 2.96 6.20 37.45
CA GLY A 811 4.00 5.41 38.10
C GLY A 811 4.61 4.30 37.23
N ARG A 812 4.27 4.22 35.93
CA ARG A 812 4.76 3.24 34.95
C ARG A 812 6.09 3.71 34.34
N THR A 813 7.12 3.78 35.18
CA THR A 813 8.41 4.40 34.84
C THR A 813 9.19 3.66 33.75
N GLU A 814 9.19 2.32 33.75
CA GLU A 814 9.88 1.52 32.73
C GLU A 814 9.32 1.77 31.33
N GLU A 815 7.99 1.76 31.19
CA GLU A 815 7.30 2.04 29.93
C GLU A 815 7.54 3.48 29.45
N ALA A 816 7.60 4.44 30.39
CA ALA A 816 7.96 5.81 30.05
C ALA A 816 9.38 5.93 29.47
N GLU A 817 10.33 5.13 29.95
CA GLU A 817 11.68 5.07 29.36
C GLU A 817 11.68 4.42 27.96
N GLU A 818 10.81 3.43 27.72
CA GLU A 818 10.62 2.85 26.38
C GLU A 818 10.08 3.88 25.39
N GLU A 819 9.05 4.64 25.77
CA GLU A 819 8.52 5.72 24.95
C GLU A 819 9.56 6.81 24.68
N MET A 820 10.39 7.14 25.67
CA MET A 820 11.50 8.07 25.47
C MET A 820 12.57 7.51 24.52
N LYS A 821 12.83 6.19 24.52
CA LYS A 821 13.68 5.54 23.52
C LYS A 821 13.07 5.63 22.11
N ARG A 822 11.77 5.38 21.96
CA ARG A 822 11.04 5.52 20.67
C ARG A 822 11.10 6.94 20.14
N SER A 823 10.92 7.94 21.01
CA SER A 823 11.09 9.36 20.67
C SER A 823 12.51 9.65 20.11
N ASN A 824 13.55 9.14 20.77
CA ASN A 824 14.93 9.29 20.31
C ASN A 824 15.22 8.56 19.00
N GLU A 825 14.60 7.39 18.76
CA GLU A 825 14.69 6.69 17.48
C GLU A 825 14.02 7.49 16.36
N CYS A 826 12.88 8.13 16.63
CA CYS A 826 12.23 9.04 15.69
C CYS A 826 13.11 10.26 15.38
N ALA A 827 13.77 10.84 16.38
CA ALA A 827 14.73 11.93 16.20
C ALA A 827 15.91 11.53 15.30
N LYS A 828 16.51 10.36 15.52
CA LYS A 828 17.58 9.82 14.66
C LYS A 828 17.11 9.61 13.21
N LYS A 829 15.88 9.10 13.03
CA LYS A 829 15.29 8.94 11.70
C LYS A 829 15.07 10.31 11.03
N LEU A 830 14.62 11.32 11.78
CA LEU A 830 14.49 12.69 11.29
C LEU A 830 15.84 13.23 10.78
N ASP A 831 16.91 13.12 11.57
CA ASP A 831 18.26 13.57 11.18
C ASP A 831 18.76 12.86 9.91
N SER A 832 18.52 11.55 9.79
CA SER A 832 18.90 10.79 8.59
C SER A 832 18.07 11.14 7.35
N TRP A 833 16.82 11.56 7.53
CA TRP A 833 15.95 12.01 6.44
C TRP A 833 16.35 13.42 5.97
N GLU A 834 17.08 14.18 6.80
CA GLU A 834 17.41 15.59 6.56
C GLU A 834 18.87 15.86 6.14
N ALA A 835 19.73 14.84 6.03
CA ALA A 835 21.06 14.97 5.44
C ALA A 835 21.03 14.95 3.89
N PRO A 836 21.80 15.81 3.19
CA PRO A 836 21.43 17.20 2.89
C PRO A 836 20.99 17.42 1.42
N SER A 837 20.15 18.45 1.22
CA SER A 837 20.11 19.26 0.00
C SER A 837 20.35 20.72 0.39
N ASP A 838 21.63 21.05 0.54
CA ASP A 838 22.28 22.36 0.70
C ASP A 838 21.64 23.50 1.53
N MET A 839 22.50 24.00 2.43
CA MET A 839 22.45 25.23 3.24
C MET A 839 21.42 25.28 4.38
N LEU A 840 21.91 25.08 5.60
CA LEU A 840 22.06 26.15 6.58
C LEU A 840 22.95 25.66 7.73
N GLY A 841 23.96 26.48 8.04
CA GLY A 841 25.02 26.18 8.99
C GLY A 841 24.50 25.92 10.40
N THR A 842 25.19 24.98 11.03
CA THR A 842 25.11 24.61 12.43
C THR A 842 25.19 25.83 13.36
N LYS A 843 24.15 26.01 14.18
CA LYS A 843 24.29 26.50 15.56
C LYS A 843 23.36 25.69 16.44
N GLU A 844 23.97 24.96 17.37
CA GLU A 844 23.34 24.33 18.51
C GLU A 844 22.43 25.35 19.21
N LEU A 845 21.13 25.03 19.30
CA LEU A 845 20.19 25.72 20.17
C LEU A 845 19.88 24.76 21.31
N GLU A 846 20.51 25.00 22.46
CA GLU A 846 20.02 24.50 23.75
C GLU A 846 18.59 25.02 23.95
N PHE A 847 17.61 24.13 23.78
CA PHE A 847 16.23 24.40 24.17
C PHE A 847 16.10 24.16 25.68
N VAL A 848 15.89 25.24 26.43
CA VAL A 848 15.56 25.21 27.86
C VAL A 848 14.08 24.84 28.00
N TRP A 849 13.84 23.66 28.57
CA TRP A 849 12.52 23.12 28.91
C TRP A 849 12.12 23.56 30.31
N ASP A 850 11.50 24.74 30.42
CA ASP A 850 10.67 25.05 31.58
C ASP A 850 9.28 25.37 31.03
N HIS A 851 8.24 24.71 31.56
CA HIS A 851 6.81 24.77 31.22
C HIS A 851 6.28 23.65 30.31
N PHE A 852 6.53 22.40 30.72
CA PHE A 852 5.57 21.30 30.54
C PHE A 852 5.00 20.92 31.90
#